data_AF-A0AAU3FKJ9-F1
#
_entry.id   AF-A0AAU3FKJ9-F1
#
_cell.length_a   1.000
_cell.length_b   1.000
_cell.length_c   1.000
_cell.angle_alpha   90.00
_cell.angle_beta   90.00
_cell.angle_gamma   90.00
#
_symmetry.space_group_name_H-M   'P 1'
#
loop_
_entity.id
_entity.type
_entity.pdbx_description
1 polymer ?
#
loop_
_entity_poly.entity_id
_entity_poly.type
_entity_poly.pdbx_seq_one_letter_code
_entity_poly.pdbx_strand_id
1 'polypeptide(L)'
;MTVHPPVPRRRPSSRHRPALLVVALVAAYLVVAQPVAHAADTLLSQGRPATASSQEGADVGAANAVDGNAGTRWSSQFSDPQWLRVDLGGTATISQVVLQWEGAYARAYQIQTSADGATWTTVHGTTTGAGGTETIPVAGSGRYVRMYGTVRASGYGYSLYEFKVYGSLGGPTTPPPTSPTPTPGNWQTVWTDDFTGPAGTSPSAANWLLRTGTSYPGGAANWGTGEVETATASTANVQLDGAGRLSIRAIRDAAGAWTSGRLETQRADFEPRAGEQLRFTAVLRQPDVADGLGYWPGFRATGAAFRGNFTNWPGVGETDIMTDVNGRGQLAQTLHCGTAPDGVCAEYTGRSSGLATCAGCRTGYHEYTQVIDRTRTDEEIRFYLDGRQTWVVRESQVGVAAWNAAVHHGFFLRLDLAVGGSLPNAIAGRSTPTPGTTSGGVLSVDSVTVSRAAGTVPAAMTDPPTPAGPSTVRVTGTQGNWQLQVNGAPYEVRGMTYGPPQAAADGYLRDLRNMGVNTIRIWGVDDTHTPALLDRAAQQGIKVVVGHWLNQGADYVNDTAYKNTVKAEIVARVNALKNRQGVLMWDVGNEVILTMQDHGLPADVVEARRVAYAQFVNEVAQAVHAADPFHPVTSTDAYTHAWTYYQRYSPALDLLAVNSYGAIGTVKSDWIAGGHTKPYLLTEGGPNGEWEVPDDVNGVPDEPTDLAKRAGYTASWNAIKGHPGVALGATEFHYGLENDFGGVWLNATTGGWRRLGYHALRQAYTGQAAANTPPEITAMSVSPQTAVPAGGTFTVDVTAGDPQGDLVRYNLMAGDKHITGNRGLTNLTFTQTGNGRFTVRAPERLGVWKVYVYAFDGHGNVGIEQRSFKVVPPTVPGTNLARGRAVTASSYQPTGANGPQLPGYAVDGDHGTRWASEWVGTAWLRVDLGSVQSFDHVQLAWEAAYATAYSVEVSNDGNTWTTIYSTTSGDGGFDGLDLSGTGRYVRVSGTRKATDYGYSLWEFGVYRR
;
A
#
# COMPACT_ATOMS: atom_id res chain seq x y z
N MET A 1 37.95 9.73 -56.18
CA MET A 1 39.36 9.29 -56.05
C MET A 1 39.34 7.93 -55.34
N THR A 2 39.31 6.78 -56.05
CA THR A 2 40.48 5.95 -56.47
C THR A 2 41.29 5.47 -55.24
N VAL A 3 41.51 4.20 -54.86
CA VAL A 3 41.56 2.88 -55.54
C VAL A 3 41.40 1.73 -54.48
N HIS A 4 40.92 0.58 -54.98
CA HIS A 4 40.83 -0.84 -54.54
C HIS A 4 42.08 -1.53 -53.85
N PRO A 5 42.14 -2.88 -53.58
CA PRO A 5 41.79 -3.65 -52.34
C PRO A 5 42.92 -4.62 -51.82
N PRO A 6 42.83 -5.98 -51.75
CA PRO A 6 42.81 -6.88 -50.56
C PRO A 6 44.06 -7.80 -50.29
N VAL A 7 44.00 -8.54 -49.17
CA VAL A 7 44.58 -9.86 -48.69
C VAL A 7 45.18 -10.83 -49.77
N PRO A 8 45.91 -11.99 -49.52
CA PRO A 8 46.85 -12.57 -48.50
C PRO A 8 48.18 -13.16 -49.12
N ARG A 9 49.04 -13.87 -48.33
CA ARG A 9 49.54 -15.28 -48.56
C ARG A 9 50.84 -15.62 -47.79
N ARG A 10 50.90 -16.83 -47.16
CA ARG A 10 51.84 -17.97 -47.45
C ARG A 10 52.03 -18.94 -46.25
N ARG A 11 51.81 -20.24 -46.51
CA ARG A 11 52.51 -21.43 -45.90
C ARG A 11 53.78 -21.74 -46.76
N PRO A 12 54.59 -22.84 -46.65
CA PRO A 12 54.55 -24.07 -45.80
C PRO A 12 55.92 -24.67 -45.36
N SER A 13 55.88 -25.81 -44.62
CA SER A 13 56.82 -26.98 -44.60
C SER A 13 56.85 -27.64 -43.19
N SER A 14 57.21 -28.90 -42.93
CA SER A 14 57.22 -30.19 -43.63
C SER A 14 57.53 -31.33 -42.61
N ARG A 15 56.95 -32.53 -42.81
CA ARG A 15 57.44 -33.93 -42.52
C ARG A 15 57.80 -34.31 -41.04
N HIS A 16 57.70 -35.53 -40.46
CA HIS A 16 57.58 -36.96 -40.86
C HIS A 16 56.90 -37.83 -39.75
N ARG A 17 55.84 -38.59 -40.11
CA ARG A 17 55.57 -40.07 -40.02
C ARG A 17 55.97 -40.99 -38.80
N PRO A 18 55.32 -42.18 -38.63
CA PRO A 18 54.57 -42.61 -37.41
C PRO A 18 54.84 -44.08 -36.92
N ALA A 19 54.07 -44.62 -35.96
CA ALA A 19 53.90 -46.08 -35.71
C ALA A 19 52.57 -46.37 -34.94
N LEU A 20 51.56 -47.02 -35.56
CA LEU A 20 51.14 -48.46 -35.52
C LEU A 20 50.39 -48.89 -34.23
N LEU A 21 49.04 -49.07 -34.26
CA LEU A 21 48.19 -50.26 -34.62
C LEU A 21 48.11 -51.32 -33.48
N VAL A 22 46.94 -51.72 -32.95
CA VAL A 22 46.11 -52.91 -33.32
C VAL A 22 44.91 -53.02 -32.31
N VAL A 23 43.62 -52.94 -32.70
CA VAL A 23 42.56 -53.98 -32.99
C VAL A 23 41.59 -54.37 -31.83
N ALA A 24 40.28 -54.17 -32.13
CA ALA A 24 39.04 -54.95 -31.86
C ALA A 24 38.31 -55.05 -30.49
N LEU A 25 37.00 -54.71 -30.59
CA LEU A 25 35.77 -55.37 -30.09
C LEU A 25 35.62 -55.78 -28.61
N VAL A 26 34.52 -55.31 -27.99
CA VAL A 26 33.34 -56.09 -27.55
C VAL A 26 32.49 -55.20 -26.63
N ALA A 27 31.18 -55.14 -26.91
CA ALA A 27 30.18 -54.51 -26.07
C ALA A 27 30.02 -55.29 -24.76
N ALA A 28 30.15 -54.61 -23.62
CA ALA A 28 29.68 -55.09 -22.33
C ALA A 28 29.24 -53.89 -21.50
N TYR A 29 27.98 -53.92 -21.08
CA TYR A 29 27.37 -52.97 -20.14
C TYR A 29 28.20 -52.92 -18.85
N LEU A 30 28.81 -51.77 -18.60
CA LEU A 30 29.33 -51.38 -17.29
C LEU A 30 28.67 -50.06 -16.93
N VAL A 31 27.86 -50.10 -15.86
CA VAL A 31 27.33 -48.91 -15.21
C VAL A 31 28.52 -48.14 -14.64
N VAL A 32 29.00 -47.15 -15.38
CA VAL A 32 29.91 -46.13 -14.87
C VAL A 32 29.05 -45.08 -14.19
N ALA A 33 29.11 -45.04 -12.86
CA ALA A 33 28.68 -43.86 -12.12
C ALA A 33 29.48 -42.67 -12.64
N GLN A 34 28.83 -41.78 -13.38
CA GLN A 34 29.43 -40.53 -13.79
C GLN A 34 29.72 -39.69 -12.54
N PRO A 35 30.89 -39.04 -12.42
CA PRO A 35 31.08 -38.04 -11.39
C PRO A 35 30.09 -36.91 -11.64
N VAL A 36 29.31 -36.58 -10.61
CA VAL A 36 28.37 -35.46 -10.64
C VAL A 36 29.19 -34.20 -10.94
N ALA A 37 28.89 -33.51 -12.03
CA ALA A 37 29.47 -32.20 -12.30
C ALA A 37 29.10 -31.26 -11.15
N HIS A 38 30.09 -30.79 -10.38
CA HIS A 38 29.90 -29.67 -9.47
C HIS A 38 29.68 -28.40 -10.29
N ALA A 39 28.64 -27.65 -9.97
CA ALA A 39 28.46 -26.30 -10.48
C ALA A 39 29.68 -25.45 -10.10
N ALA A 40 30.10 -24.54 -10.99
CA ALA A 40 31.19 -23.61 -10.69
C ALA A 40 30.85 -22.75 -9.46
N ASP A 41 31.82 -22.53 -8.58
CA ASP A 41 31.66 -21.71 -7.38
C ASP A 41 31.19 -20.29 -7.74
N THR A 42 30.13 -19.81 -7.09
CA THR A 42 29.52 -18.50 -7.39
C THR A 42 30.28 -17.39 -6.66
N LEU A 43 30.57 -16.26 -7.32
CA LEU A 43 31.10 -15.06 -6.65
C LEU A 43 30.01 -14.40 -5.81
N LEU A 44 30.14 -14.44 -4.49
CA LEU A 44 29.13 -14.02 -3.53
C LEU A 44 29.30 -12.57 -3.04
N SER A 45 30.53 -12.05 -3.04
CA SER A 45 30.85 -10.74 -2.45
C SER A 45 30.61 -9.53 -3.36
N GLN A 46 30.49 -9.72 -4.68
CA GLN A 46 30.40 -8.59 -5.61
C GLN A 46 29.11 -7.78 -5.41
N GLY A 47 29.24 -6.46 -5.32
CA GLY A 47 28.15 -5.51 -5.06
C GLY A 47 27.54 -5.61 -3.66
N ARG A 48 28.12 -6.42 -2.77
CA ARG A 48 27.60 -6.61 -1.40
C ARG A 48 28.03 -5.48 -0.46
N PRO A 49 27.27 -5.22 0.62
CA PRO A 49 27.68 -4.27 1.65
C PRO A 49 29.03 -4.66 2.24
N ALA A 50 29.98 -3.72 2.25
CA ALA A 50 31.28 -3.89 2.87
C ALA A 50 31.54 -2.79 3.91
N THR A 51 32.20 -3.17 5.00
CA THR A 51 32.60 -2.28 6.10
C THR A 51 34.05 -2.57 6.47
N ALA A 52 34.76 -1.59 7.02
CA ALA A 52 36.14 -1.75 7.43
C ALA A 52 36.37 -1.10 8.80
N SER A 53 37.46 -1.49 9.47
CA SER A 53 37.91 -0.85 10.72
C SER A 53 38.27 0.62 10.54
N SER A 54 38.74 1.01 9.35
CA SER A 54 39.07 2.39 9.01
C SER A 54 39.23 2.57 7.49
N GLN A 55 39.35 3.83 7.07
CA GLN A 55 39.76 4.21 5.72
C GLN A 55 40.76 5.39 5.79
N GLU A 56 41.74 5.44 4.89
CA GLU A 56 42.74 6.54 4.85
C GLU A 56 42.18 7.85 4.27
N GLY A 57 41.12 7.79 3.47
CA GLY A 57 40.48 8.91 2.78
C GLY A 57 39.03 8.62 2.39
N ALA A 58 38.29 9.63 1.92
CA ALA A 58 36.88 9.50 1.57
C ALA A 58 36.64 8.66 0.29
N ASP A 59 37.62 8.58 -0.59
CA ASP A 59 37.60 7.95 -1.91
C ASP A 59 38.01 6.48 -1.92
N VAL A 60 38.51 5.94 -0.79
CA VAL A 60 39.04 4.58 -0.66
C VAL A 60 38.27 3.73 0.37
N GLY A 61 36.95 3.84 0.33
CA GLY A 61 36.02 3.14 1.22
C GLY A 61 35.94 1.64 0.98
N ALA A 62 35.38 0.90 1.95
CA ALA A 62 35.27 -0.55 1.93
C ALA A 62 34.51 -1.11 0.70
N ALA A 63 33.51 -0.39 0.21
CA ALA A 63 32.69 -0.78 -0.95
C ALA A 63 33.51 -0.93 -2.24
N ASN A 64 34.60 -0.18 -2.36
CA ASN A 64 35.48 -0.23 -3.53
C ASN A 64 36.19 -1.59 -3.68
N ALA A 65 36.35 -2.35 -2.60
CA ALA A 65 36.97 -3.67 -2.67
C ALA A 65 35.98 -4.77 -3.09
N VAL A 66 34.74 -4.43 -3.42
CA VAL A 66 33.71 -5.40 -3.82
C VAL A 66 32.85 -4.91 -4.99
N ASP A 67 33.22 -3.82 -5.64
CA ASP A 67 32.45 -3.20 -6.72
C ASP A 67 32.70 -3.86 -8.10
N GLY A 68 33.72 -4.72 -8.21
CA GLY A 68 34.12 -5.38 -9.45
C GLY A 68 34.99 -4.52 -10.35
N ASN A 69 35.48 -3.38 -9.86
CA ASN A 69 36.28 -2.43 -10.61
C ASN A 69 37.72 -2.40 -10.07
N ALA A 70 38.64 -3.02 -10.81
CA ALA A 70 40.06 -3.04 -10.43
C ALA A 70 40.76 -1.67 -10.45
N GLY A 71 40.06 -0.57 -10.80
CA GLY A 71 40.55 0.81 -10.72
C GLY A 71 40.23 1.52 -9.40
N THR A 72 39.35 0.97 -8.57
CA THR A 72 38.99 1.48 -7.24
C THR A 72 39.56 0.56 -6.16
N ARG A 73 39.79 1.07 -4.95
CA ARG A 73 40.36 0.26 -3.85
C ARG A 73 39.82 0.68 -2.49
N TRP A 74 39.79 -0.27 -1.55
CA TRP A 74 39.78 0.06 -0.13
C TRP A 74 41.21 0.28 0.36
N SER A 75 41.44 1.23 1.26
CA SER A 75 42.71 1.40 1.96
C SER A 75 42.52 1.82 3.41
N SER A 76 43.14 1.10 4.35
CA SER A 76 43.03 1.35 5.80
C SER A 76 43.95 2.48 6.28
N GLN A 77 43.70 2.96 7.51
CA GLN A 77 44.70 3.71 8.28
C GLN A 77 45.96 2.86 8.55
N PHE A 78 47.07 3.52 8.85
CA PHE A 78 48.41 2.91 8.86
C PHE A 78 48.74 2.31 10.24
N SER A 79 47.87 1.45 10.74
CA SER A 79 48.02 0.77 12.03
C SER A 79 47.62 -0.69 11.95
N ASP A 80 48.03 -1.48 12.94
CA ASP A 80 47.73 -2.90 13.06
C ASP A 80 46.98 -3.14 14.38
N PRO A 81 45.92 -3.98 14.41
CA PRO A 81 45.29 -4.68 13.29
C PRO A 81 44.26 -3.82 12.53
N GLN A 82 43.92 -4.22 11.30
CA GLN A 82 42.82 -3.65 10.52
C GLN A 82 42.02 -4.76 9.85
N TRP A 83 40.77 -4.48 9.47
CA TRP A 83 39.92 -5.45 8.80
C TRP A 83 39.02 -4.83 7.74
N LEU A 84 38.68 -5.64 6.75
CA LEU A 84 37.66 -5.40 5.74
C LEU A 84 36.68 -6.58 5.77
N ARG A 85 35.39 -6.29 5.93
CA ARG A 85 34.31 -7.27 6.06
C ARG A 85 33.28 -7.07 4.97
N VAL A 86 32.83 -8.17 4.37
CA VAL A 86 31.70 -8.21 3.43
C VAL A 86 30.53 -8.96 4.06
N ASP A 87 29.33 -8.43 3.89
CA ASP A 87 28.06 -9.08 4.21
C ASP A 87 27.50 -9.78 2.98
N LEU A 88 27.51 -11.13 2.95
CA LEU A 88 27.02 -11.92 1.82
C LEU A 88 25.48 -11.90 1.68
N GLY A 89 24.76 -11.24 2.60
CA GLY A 89 23.30 -11.11 2.60
C GLY A 89 22.54 -12.33 3.14
N GLY A 90 23.25 -13.42 3.44
CA GLY A 90 22.72 -14.65 4.03
C GLY A 90 23.86 -15.62 4.34
N THR A 91 23.61 -16.64 5.17
CA THR A 91 24.62 -17.66 5.46
C THR A 91 24.98 -18.42 4.19
N ALA A 92 26.25 -18.38 3.82
CA ALA A 92 26.79 -19.12 2.67
C ALA A 92 27.80 -20.17 3.14
N THR A 93 27.89 -21.27 2.41
CA THR A 93 29.08 -22.12 2.43
C THR A 93 30.12 -21.48 1.54
N ILE A 94 31.33 -21.25 2.07
CA ILE A 94 32.41 -20.53 1.40
C ILE A 94 33.48 -21.54 1.03
N SER A 95 33.88 -21.55 -0.24
CA SER A 95 34.86 -22.47 -0.82
C SER A 95 36.20 -21.80 -1.14
N GLN A 96 36.19 -20.50 -1.42
CA GLN A 96 37.41 -19.77 -1.80
C GLN A 96 37.31 -18.28 -1.51
N VAL A 97 38.46 -17.67 -1.17
CA VAL A 97 38.66 -16.23 -1.11
C VAL A 97 39.77 -15.83 -2.07
N VAL A 98 39.57 -14.77 -2.85
CA VAL A 98 40.62 -14.13 -3.64
C VAL A 98 40.82 -12.70 -3.14
N LEU A 99 42.03 -12.41 -2.67
CA LEU A 99 42.47 -11.07 -2.29
C LEU A 99 43.29 -10.49 -3.43
N GLN A 100 42.86 -9.37 -4.01
CA GLN A 100 43.65 -8.61 -4.97
C GLN A 100 44.20 -7.38 -4.27
N TRP A 101 45.41 -7.51 -3.75
CA TRP A 101 46.11 -6.44 -3.04
C TRP A 101 46.61 -5.36 -3.99
N GLU A 102 46.65 -4.13 -3.47
CA GLU A 102 47.52 -3.07 -3.98
C GLU A 102 48.99 -3.37 -3.56
N GLY A 103 49.96 -2.53 -3.92
CA GLY A 103 51.32 -2.59 -3.38
C GLY A 103 51.38 -2.56 -1.84
N ALA A 104 50.37 -2.02 -1.15
CA ALA A 104 50.22 -2.05 0.30
C ALA A 104 49.35 -3.25 0.77
N TYR A 105 49.99 -4.31 1.27
CA TYR A 105 49.33 -5.58 1.60
C TYR A 105 49.66 -6.12 3.01
N ALA A 106 48.91 -7.14 3.43
CA ALA A 106 49.15 -7.83 4.70
C ALA A 106 50.27 -8.89 4.59
N ARG A 107 51.30 -8.79 5.44
CA ARG A 107 52.26 -9.89 5.64
C ARG A 107 51.68 -10.98 6.53
N ALA A 108 50.94 -10.60 7.57
CA ALA A 108 50.16 -11.52 8.39
C ALA A 108 48.69 -11.13 8.39
N TYR A 109 47.81 -12.08 8.10
CA TYR A 109 46.36 -11.90 8.11
C TYR A 109 45.61 -13.20 8.36
N GLN A 110 44.33 -13.06 8.69
CA GLN A 110 43.36 -14.15 8.80
C GLN A 110 42.17 -13.89 7.87
N ILE A 111 41.58 -14.97 7.35
CA ILE A 111 40.23 -14.95 6.78
C ILE A 111 39.32 -15.55 7.84
N GLN A 112 38.25 -14.83 8.16
CA GLN A 112 37.32 -15.23 9.21
C GLN A 112 35.89 -15.18 8.69
N THR A 113 35.06 -16.11 9.18
CA THR A 113 33.63 -16.15 8.91
C THR A 113 32.83 -15.91 10.19
N SER A 114 31.62 -15.39 10.03
CA SER A 114 30.72 -15.10 11.15
C SER A 114 29.26 -15.18 10.73
N ALA A 115 28.40 -15.67 11.61
CA ALA A 115 26.95 -15.67 11.40
C ALA A 115 26.30 -14.32 11.79
N ASP A 116 26.84 -13.66 12.81
CA ASP A 116 26.27 -12.48 13.48
C ASP A 116 27.06 -11.18 13.23
N GLY A 117 28.27 -11.28 12.66
CA GLY A 117 29.18 -10.16 12.44
C GLY A 117 29.97 -9.74 13.69
N ALA A 118 29.79 -10.43 14.81
CA ALA A 118 30.40 -10.14 16.12
C ALA A 118 31.31 -11.29 16.61
N THR A 119 30.87 -12.53 16.47
CA THR A 119 31.60 -13.74 16.83
C THR A 119 32.29 -14.31 15.59
N TRP A 120 33.62 -14.43 15.61
CA TRP A 120 34.41 -14.75 14.42
C TRP A 120 35.15 -16.08 14.55
N THR A 121 35.01 -16.93 13.53
CA THR A 121 35.76 -18.17 13.39
C THR A 121 36.83 -18.00 12.32
N THR A 122 38.08 -18.32 12.65
CA THR A 122 39.18 -18.26 11.66
C THR A 122 39.16 -19.49 10.76
N VAL A 123 39.01 -19.26 9.46
CA VAL A 123 39.00 -20.32 8.43
C VAL A 123 40.32 -20.39 7.64
N HIS A 124 41.14 -19.35 7.72
CA HIS A 124 42.51 -19.33 7.20
C HIS A 124 43.37 -18.32 7.98
N GLY A 125 44.66 -18.58 8.12
CA GLY A 125 45.63 -17.62 8.66
C GLY A 125 47.01 -17.84 8.06
N THR A 126 47.72 -16.73 7.82
CA THR A 126 49.11 -16.75 7.33
C THR A 126 49.92 -15.63 7.99
N THR A 127 51.23 -15.84 8.11
CA THR A 127 52.22 -14.84 8.56
C THR A 127 53.24 -14.50 7.47
N THR A 128 53.06 -15.05 6.27
CA THR A 128 53.99 -14.93 5.14
C THR A 128 53.28 -14.52 3.85
N GLY A 129 52.19 -13.75 3.96
CA GLY A 129 51.42 -13.22 2.83
C GLY A 129 52.32 -12.63 1.74
N ALA A 130 52.00 -12.96 0.49
CA ALA A 130 52.83 -12.63 -0.66
C ALA A 130 52.45 -11.29 -1.31
N GLY A 131 51.24 -10.78 -1.05
CA GLY A 131 50.70 -9.63 -1.77
C GLY A 131 50.27 -9.99 -3.19
N GLY A 132 49.94 -9.00 -4.01
CA GLY A 132 49.40 -9.23 -5.35
C GLY A 132 48.02 -9.92 -5.31
N THR A 133 47.79 -10.90 -6.20
CA THR A 133 46.55 -11.71 -6.15
C THR A 133 46.79 -13.01 -5.40
N GLU A 134 46.18 -13.17 -4.23
CA GLU A 134 46.22 -14.38 -3.42
C GLU A 134 44.89 -15.13 -3.54
N THR A 135 44.92 -16.35 -4.07
CA THR A 135 43.75 -17.25 -4.14
C THR A 135 43.86 -18.30 -3.04
N ILE A 136 42.90 -18.30 -2.14
CA ILE A 136 42.95 -19.02 -0.88
C ILE A 136 41.76 -19.98 -0.82
N PRO A 137 41.96 -21.30 -0.93
CA PRO A 137 40.90 -22.25 -0.65
C PRO A 137 40.57 -22.20 0.85
N VAL A 138 39.29 -22.08 1.17
CA VAL A 138 38.79 -22.06 2.55
C VAL A 138 37.59 -22.99 2.67
N ALA A 139 37.35 -23.51 3.87
CA ALA A 139 36.16 -24.28 4.17
C ALA A 139 35.51 -23.68 5.41
N GLY A 140 34.29 -23.16 5.27
CA GLY A 140 33.54 -22.60 6.37
C GLY A 140 32.18 -22.10 5.93
N SER A 141 31.32 -21.80 6.90
CA SER A 141 30.05 -21.16 6.66
C SER A 141 29.93 -19.87 7.46
N GLY A 142 29.15 -18.93 6.94
CA GLY A 142 28.88 -17.65 7.59
C GLY A 142 28.18 -16.69 6.65
N ARG A 143 27.51 -15.69 7.23
CA ARG A 143 26.95 -14.56 6.49
C ARG A 143 28.01 -13.50 6.19
N TYR A 144 28.90 -13.27 7.16
CA TYR A 144 29.95 -12.29 7.04
C TYR A 144 31.29 -12.99 6.81
N VAL A 145 32.10 -12.41 5.94
CA VAL A 145 33.49 -12.84 5.72
C VAL A 145 34.38 -11.61 5.85
N ARG A 146 35.47 -11.71 6.62
CA ARG A 146 36.42 -10.61 6.72
C ARG A 146 37.86 -11.05 6.51
N MET A 147 38.63 -10.16 5.90
CA MET A 147 40.09 -10.16 5.98
C MET A 147 40.47 -9.38 7.25
N TYR A 148 41.24 -10.00 8.14
CA TYR A 148 41.73 -9.43 9.39
C TYR A 148 43.26 -9.39 9.35
N GLY A 149 43.82 -8.24 8.98
CA GLY A 149 45.26 -8.01 8.87
C GLY A 149 45.87 -7.71 10.24
N THR A 150 46.94 -8.42 10.59
CA THR A 150 47.63 -8.31 11.88
C THR A 150 49.05 -7.78 11.78
N VAL A 151 49.71 -7.90 10.61
CA VAL A 151 51.01 -7.28 10.32
C VAL A 151 51.06 -6.80 8.87
N ARG A 152 51.37 -5.51 8.65
CA ARG A 152 51.57 -4.92 7.31
C ARG A 152 52.90 -5.32 6.70
N ALA A 153 52.94 -5.48 5.38
CA ALA A 153 54.16 -5.76 4.64
C ALA A 153 54.99 -4.53 4.27
N SER A 154 54.40 -3.33 4.40
CA SER A 154 55.02 -2.04 4.12
C SER A 154 54.71 -1.02 5.23
N GLY A 155 55.19 0.23 5.08
CA GLY A 155 54.85 1.32 5.99
C GLY A 155 53.42 1.87 5.84
N TYR A 156 52.72 1.50 4.78
CA TYR A 156 51.35 1.94 4.49
C TYR A 156 50.30 1.05 5.17
N GLY A 157 49.01 1.40 5.05
CA GLY A 157 47.88 0.59 5.50
C GLY A 157 47.70 -0.71 4.70
N TYR A 158 46.59 -1.41 4.93
CA TYR A 158 46.18 -2.54 4.10
C TYR A 158 45.30 -2.02 2.95
N SER A 159 45.54 -2.46 1.72
CA SER A 159 44.75 -2.02 0.58
C SER A 159 44.41 -3.13 -0.40
N LEU A 160 43.13 -3.22 -0.75
CA LEU A 160 42.58 -4.22 -1.64
C LEU A 160 41.86 -3.52 -2.80
N TYR A 161 42.26 -3.85 -4.03
CA TYR A 161 41.45 -3.58 -5.21
C TYR A 161 40.19 -4.43 -5.18
N GLU A 162 40.29 -5.71 -4.82
CA GLU A 162 39.14 -6.61 -4.74
C GLU A 162 39.27 -7.64 -3.61
N PHE A 163 38.15 -7.92 -2.95
CA PHE A 163 37.94 -8.96 -1.95
C PHE A 163 36.80 -9.89 -2.41
N LYS A 164 37.19 -10.93 -3.13
CA LYS A 164 36.27 -11.86 -3.78
C LYS A 164 36.04 -13.08 -2.90
N VAL A 165 34.79 -13.35 -2.57
CA VAL A 165 34.38 -14.51 -1.76
C VAL A 165 33.52 -15.42 -2.64
N TYR A 166 33.93 -16.66 -2.82
CA TYR A 166 33.24 -17.66 -3.63
C TYR A 166 32.60 -18.75 -2.78
N GLY A 167 31.45 -19.25 -3.23
CA GLY A 167 30.75 -20.34 -2.55
C GLY A 167 29.32 -20.54 -3.05
N SER A 168 28.46 -21.08 -2.17
CA SER A 168 27.04 -21.32 -2.42
C SER A 168 26.18 -20.79 -1.27
N LEU A 169 25.11 -20.05 -1.59
CA LEU A 169 24.14 -19.57 -0.60
C LEU A 169 23.36 -20.75 -0.01
N GLY A 170 23.29 -20.83 1.32
CA GLY A 170 22.35 -21.72 2.01
C GLY A 170 20.91 -21.21 1.84
N GLY A 171 19.92 -22.11 1.88
CA GLY A 171 18.50 -21.76 1.77
C GLY A 171 18.07 -20.62 2.72
N PRO A 172 16.94 -19.95 2.42
CA PRO A 172 16.63 -18.62 2.94
C PRO A 172 16.46 -18.64 4.47
N THR A 173 17.46 -18.13 5.17
CA THR A 173 17.29 -17.58 6.51
C THR A 173 17.50 -16.08 6.44
N THR A 174 16.49 -15.37 6.92
CA THR A 174 16.20 -13.93 6.90
C THR A 174 17.37 -13.03 7.32
N PRO A 175 17.49 -11.80 6.74
CA PRO A 175 18.62 -10.93 7.02
C PRO A 175 18.41 -9.96 8.21
N PRO A 176 19.41 -9.70 9.10
CA PRO A 176 19.40 -8.51 9.95
C PRO A 176 19.79 -7.24 9.16
N PRO A 177 19.44 -6.06 9.70
CA PRO A 177 19.43 -4.79 8.96
C PRO A 177 20.71 -3.97 8.92
N THR A 178 20.81 -3.16 7.87
CA THR A 178 21.70 -1.98 7.78
C THR A 178 20.88 -0.72 7.49
N SER A 179 20.42 -0.07 8.56
CA SER A 179 20.27 1.39 8.75
C SER A 179 20.22 1.57 10.27
N PRO A 180 20.71 2.68 10.85
CA PRO A 180 21.30 2.70 12.17
C PRO A 180 20.36 2.07 13.19
N THR A 181 20.75 0.91 13.72
CA THR A 181 20.22 0.47 15.00
C THR A 181 20.34 1.67 15.93
N PRO A 182 19.28 2.08 16.65
CA PRO A 182 19.47 3.02 17.73
C PRO A 182 20.64 2.47 18.55
N THR A 183 21.65 3.31 18.78
CA THR A 183 22.82 3.03 19.61
C THR A 183 22.45 2.01 20.68
N PRO A 184 23.19 0.89 20.90
CA PRO A 184 22.86 -0.06 21.96
C PRO A 184 22.53 0.72 23.22
N GLY A 185 21.22 0.84 23.49
CA GLY A 185 20.76 1.55 24.66
C GLY A 185 21.28 0.76 25.84
N ASN A 186 21.50 1.46 26.94
CA ASN A 186 21.56 0.89 28.29
C ASN A 186 20.20 0.26 28.67
N TRP A 187 19.68 -0.67 27.85
CA TRP A 187 18.41 -1.33 28.05
C TRP A 187 18.51 -2.26 29.26
N GLN A 188 17.75 -1.93 30.29
CA GLN A 188 17.58 -2.77 31.47
C GLN A 188 16.32 -3.62 31.30
N THR A 189 16.46 -4.93 31.44
CA THR A 189 15.30 -5.85 31.50
C THR A 189 14.47 -5.56 32.75
N VAL A 190 13.19 -5.32 32.53
CA VAL A 190 12.16 -5.09 33.58
C VAL A 190 11.45 -6.39 33.93
N TRP A 191 11.20 -7.22 32.92
CA TRP A 191 10.51 -8.50 33.03
C TRP A 191 10.80 -9.34 31.78
N THR A 192 10.84 -10.65 31.93
CA THR A 192 10.96 -11.58 30.79
C THR A 192 10.33 -12.93 31.13
N ASP A 193 9.85 -13.62 30.11
CA ASP A 193 9.50 -15.04 30.16
C ASP A 193 10.05 -15.71 28.89
N ASP A 194 10.82 -16.79 29.09
CA ASP A 194 11.41 -17.62 28.03
C ASP A 194 10.67 -18.96 27.87
N PHE A 195 9.54 -19.12 28.57
CA PHE A 195 8.67 -20.30 28.49
C PHE A 195 9.39 -21.63 28.74
N THR A 196 10.49 -21.63 29.49
CA THR A 196 11.19 -22.85 29.86
C THR A 196 10.32 -23.72 30.78
N GLY A 197 10.07 -24.95 30.35
CA GLY A 197 9.37 -25.96 31.15
C GLY A 197 9.10 -27.24 30.36
N PRO A 198 8.59 -28.30 31.01
CA PRO A 198 8.31 -29.58 30.36
C PRO A 198 7.26 -29.47 29.25
N ALA A 199 7.38 -30.30 28.21
CA ALA A 199 6.39 -30.35 27.14
C ALA A 199 5.00 -30.73 27.68
N GLY A 200 3.96 -30.07 27.18
CA GLY A 200 2.56 -30.36 27.52
C GLY A 200 2.05 -29.76 28.83
N THR A 201 2.85 -28.92 29.51
CA THR A 201 2.41 -28.21 30.72
C THR A 201 1.92 -26.81 30.41
N SER A 202 1.07 -26.23 31.28
CA SER A 202 0.67 -24.83 31.19
C SER A 202 1.85 -23.87 31.45
N PRO A 203 1.82 -22.64 30.89
CA PRO A 203 2.81 -21.61 31.23
C PRO A 203 2.67 -21.16 32.70
N SER A 204 3.71 -20.50 33.21
CA SER A 204 3.79 -20.09 34.62
C SER A 204 2.64 -19.18 35.03
N ALA A 205 1.82 -19.62 35.99
CA ALA A 205 0.73 -18.83 36.56
C ALA A 205 1.22 -17.59 37.36
N ALA A 206 2.50 -17.55 37.72
CA ALA A 206 3.12 -16.36 38.32
C ALA A 206 3.33 -15.23 37.30
N ASN A 207 3.45 -15.59 36.01
CA ASN A 207 3.65 -14.66 34.91
C ASN A 207 2.37 -14.40 34.13
N TRP A 208 1.51 -15.41 33.97
CA TRP A 208 0.39 -15.37 33.03
C TRP A 208 -0.96 -15.66 33.67
N LEU A 209 -1.95 -14.90 33.22
CA LEU A 209 -3.38 -15.14 33.40
C LEU A 209 -3.92 -15.81 32.14
N LEU A 210 -4.48 -17.02 32.27
CA LEU A 210 -5.22 -17.67 31.19
C LEU A 210 -6.65 -17.13 31.18
N ARG A 211 -7.08 -16.56 30.05
CA ARG A 211 -8.46 -16.12 29.83
C ARG A 211 -9.25 -17.25 29.18
N THR A 212 -10.50 -17.41 29.60
CA THR A 212 -11.36 -18.51 29.16
C THR A 212 -12.75 -18.03 28.77
N GLY A 213 -13.45 -18.78 27.93
CA GLY A 213 -14.78 -18.45 27.45
C GLY A 213 -14.73 -17.64 26.15
N THR A 214 -15.82 -16.91 25.88
CA THR A 214 -15.97 -16.05 24.69
C THR A 214 -15.98 -14.57 25.04
N SER A 215 -15.74 -14.19 26.30
CA SER A 215 -15.68 -12.80 26.75
C SER A 215 -14.93 -12.67 28.08
N TYR A 216 -14.51 -11.44 28.39
CA TYR A 216 -14.20 -11.09 29.79
C TYR A 216 -15.46 -11.19 30.66
N PRO A 217 -15.33 -11.44 31.98
CA PRO A 217 -16.45 -11.33 32.91
C PRO A 217 -17.02 -9.91 32.88
N GLY A 218 -18.23 -9.74 32.35
CA GLY A 218 -18.87 -8.43 32.17
C GLY A 218 -18.36 -7.61 30.99
N GLY A 219 -17.46 -8.16 30.16
CA GLY A 219 -17.00 -7.52 28.92
C GLY A 219 -17.87 -7.85 27.71
N ALA A 220 -17.51 -7.28 26.57
CA ALA A 220 -18.21 -7.51 25.30
C ALA A 220 -18.19 -9.00 24.90
N ALA A 221 -19.33 -9.47 24.36
CA ALA A 221 -19.46 -10.82 23.84
C ALA A 221 -18.51 -11.07 22.65
N ASN A 222 -18.09 -12.32 22.46
CA ASN A 222 -17.18 -12.74 21.38
C ASN A 222 -15.94 -11.84 21.32
N TRP A 223 -15.37 -11.59 22.50
CA TRP A 223 -14.23 -10.71 22.76
C TRP A 223 -14.30 -9.29 22.16
N GLY A 224 -15.50 -8.83 21.78
CA GLY A 224 -15.74 -7.54 21.13
C GLY A 224 -15.47 -7.51 19.63
N THR A 225 -15.06 -8.63 19.04
CA THR A 225 -14.61 -8.72 17.63
C THR A 225 -15.52 -9.62 16.78
N GLY A 226 -16.36 -10.43 17.41
CA GLY A 226 -17.16 -11.44 16.72
C GLY A 226 -16.37 -12.71 16.36
N GLU A 227 -15.18 -12.89 16.94
CA GLU A 227 -14.42 -14.15 16.85
C GLU A 227 -15.24 -15.32 17.45
N VAL A 228 -15.03 -16.54 16.92
CA VAL A 228 -15.95 -17.67 17.13
C VAL A 228 -15.41 -18.74 18.06
N GLU A 229 -14.14 -18.66 18.46
CA GLU A 229 -13.54 -19.65 19.33
C GLU A 229 -13.93 -19.47 20.80
N THR A 230 -13.96 -20.58 21.53
CA THR A 230 -13.94 -20.53 23.00
C THR A 230 -12.49 -20.61 23.47
N ALA A 231 -11.99 -19.55 24.12
CA ALA A 231 -10.68 -19.59 24.74
C ALA A 231 -10.68 -20.58 25.92
N THR A 232 -9.63 -21.38 26.07
CA THR A 232 -9.54 -22.38 27.15
C THR A 232 -8.20 -22.35 27.89
N ALA A 233 -8.19 -22.89 29.10
CA ALA A 233 -6.98 -23.16 29.86
C ALA A 233 -6.40 -24.56 29.61
N SER A 234 -6.97 -25.32 28.66
CA SER A 234 -6.52 -26.67 28.33
C SER A 234 -5.13 -26.63 27.70
N THR A 235 -4.26 -27.58 28.07
CA THR A 235 -2.95 -27.74 27.43
C THR A 235 -3.05 -28.17 25.97
N ALA A 236 -4.22 -28.64 25.52
CA ALA A 236 -4.49 -28.81 24.09
C ALA A 236 -4.39 -27.48 23.31
N ASN A 237 -4.81 -26.37 23.92
CA ASN A 237 -4.77 -25.04 23.31
C ASN A 237 -3.55 -24.22 23.77
N VAL A 238 -3.12 -24.34 25.03
CA VAL A 238 -2.06 -23.51 25.61
C VAL A 238 -1.08 -24.36 26.40
N GLN A 239 0.10 -24.60 25.81
CA GLN A 239 1.12 -25.46 26.43
C GLN A 239 2.55 -24.99 26.12
N LEU A 240 3.48 -25.42 26.97
CA LEU A 240 4.90 -25.41 26.68
C LEU A 240 5.27 -26.57 25.75
N ASP A 241 6.21 -26.37 24.84
CA ASP A 241 6.64 -27.39 23.87
C ASP A 241 7.82 -28.26 24.38
N GLY A 242 8.41 -27.93 25.52
CA GLY A 242 9.59 -28.61 26.08
C GLY A 242 10.93 -28.10 25.56
N ALA A 243 10.92 -27.14 24.63
CA ALA A 243 12.10 -26.55 24.00
C ALA A 243 12.24 -25.05 24.30
N GLY A 244 11.61 -24.58 25.39
CA GLY A 244 11.63 -23.17 25.80
C GLY A 244 10.65 -22.30 25.03
N ARG A 245 9.46 -22.80 24.68
CA ARG A 245 8.48 -22.03 23.90
C ARG A 245 7.06 -22.32 24.33
N LEU A 246 6.22 -21.30 24.22
CA LEU A 246 4.77 -21.38 24.31
C LEU A 246 4.18 -21.76 22.95
N SER A 247 3.16 -22.61 22.97
CA SER A 247 2.30 -22.95 21.84
C SER A 247 0.87 -22.56 22.17
N ILE A 248 0.30 -21.64 21.37
CA ILE A 248 -1.13 -21.32 21.36
C ILE A 248 -1.72 -21.95 20.10
N ARG A 249 -2.57 -22.96 20.26
CA ARG A 249 -3.13 -23.77 19.18
C ARG A 249 -4.64 -23.57 19.04
N ALA A 250 -5.07 -23.25 17.82
CA ALA A 250 -6.47 -23.24 17.44
C ALA A 250 -6.92 -24.65 17.00
N ILE A 251 -7.99 -25.17 17.59
CA ILE A 251 -8.51 -26.53 17.35
C ILE A 251 -9.98 -26.43 16.96
N ARG A 252 -10.32 -27.03 15.83
CA ARG A 252 -11.70 -27.33 15.42
C ARG A 252 -12.03 -28.77 15.77
N ASP A 253 -13.10 -28.99 16.52
CA ASP A 253 -13.59 -30.33 16.84
C ASP A 253 -14.44 -30.93 15.69
N ALA A 254 -14.92 -32.16 15.89
CA ALA A 254 -15.75 -32.86 14.91
C ALA A 254 -17.15 -32.23 14.74
N ALA A 255 -17.66 -31.50 15.73
CA ALA A 255 -18.92 -30.76 15.65
C ALA A 255 -18.74 -29.39 14.94
N GLY A 256 -17.50 -28.98 14.74
CA GLY A 256 -17.12 -27.74 14.08
C GLY A 256 -16.93 -26.55 15.00
N ALA A 257 -16.96 -26.77 16.33
CA ALA A 257 -16.67 -25.75 17.30
C ALA A 257 -15.15 -25.50 17.37
N TRP A 258 -14.78 -24.23 17.52
CA TRP A 258 -13.39 -23.80 17.64
C TRP A 258 -13.01 -23.53 19.09
N THR A 259 -11.82 -23.95 19.48
CA THR A 259 -11.16 -23.55 20.72
C THR A 259 -9.77 -23.00 20.44
N SER A 260 -9.30 -22.09 21.30
CA SER A 260 -7.94 -21.52 21.20
C SER A 260 -7.46 -21.03 22.58
N GLY A 261 -6.40 -20.24 22.61
CA GLY A 261 -5.83 -19.68 23.83
C GLY A 261 -5.68 -18.16 23.81
N ARG A 262 -5.85 -17.56 24.98
CA ARG A 262 -5.66 -16.13 25.25
C ARG A 262 -5.00 -15.97 26.60
N LEU A 263 -3.87 -15.27 26.65
CA LEU A 263 -3.07 -15.06 27.84
C LEU A 263 -2.76 -13.58 28.04
N GLU A 264 -2.70 -13.17 29.30
CA GLU A 264 -2.24 -11.84 29.70
C GLU A 264 -1.16 -11.92 30.75
N THR A 265 -0.24 -10.96 30.78
CA THR A 265 0.70 -10.85 31.90
C THR A 265 -0.05 -10.57 33.20
N GLN A 266 0.37 -11.21 34.30
CA GLN A 266 -0.09 -10.88 35.65
C GLN A 266 0.19 -9.40 35.95
N ARG A 267 1.39 -8.93 35.60
CA ARG A 267 1.77 -7.52 35.65
C ARG A 267 0.95 -6.66 34.69
N ALA A 268 0.61 -5.46 35.14
CA ALA A 268 -0.02 -4.40 34.35
C ALA A 268 0.68 -3.03 34.57
N ASP A 269 1.82 -3.04 35.24
CA ASP A 269 2.58 -1.86 35.67
C ASP A 269 3.71 -1.50 34.69
N PHE A 270 3.64 -1.98 33.44
CA PHE A 270 4.60 -1.62 32.40
C PHE A 270 4.34 -0.19 31.90
N GLU A 271 4.70 0.79 32.72
CA GLU A 271 4.42 2.21 32.48
C GLU A 271 5.59 2.90 31.77
N PRO A 272 5.34 3.59 30.64
CA PRO A 272 6.33 4.43 29.98
C PRO A 272 6.43 5.76 30.74
N ARG A 273 7.60 6.02 31.32
CA ARG A 273 7.85 7.22 32.15
C ARG A 273 8.43 8.35 31.31
N ALA A 274 8.14 9.59 31.71
CA ALA A 274 8.73 10.76 31.06
C ALA A 274 10.27 10.68 31.11
N GLY A 275 10.92 10.94 29.98
CA GLY A 275 12.37 10.82 29.82
C GLY A 275 12.90 9.38 29.76
N GLU A 276 12.04 8.37 29.61
CA GLU A 276 12.45 6.99 29.38
C GLU A 276 11.91 6.47 28.04
N GLN A 277 12.55 5.42 27.53
CA GLN A 277 11.99 4.56 26.50
C GLN A 277 11.56 3.25 27.15
N LEU A 278 10.37 2.76 26.81
CA LEU A 278 9.86 1.45 27.22
C LEU A 278 9.72 0.56 25.99
N ARG A 279 10.29 -0.64 26.04
CA ARG A 279 10.33 -1.59 24.94
C ARG A 279 9.59 -2.87 25.31
N PHE A 280 8.67 -3.29 24.44
CA PHE A 280 8.01 -4.59 24.46
C PHE A 280 8.51 -5.41 23.29
N THR A 281 8.89 -6.66 23.52
CA THR A 281 9.44 -7.52 22.48
C THR A 281 8.91 -8.94 22.66
N ALA A 282 8.53 -9.57 21.56
CA ALA A 282 8.27 -11.00 21.52
C ALA A 282 9.00 -11.63 20.31
N VAL A 283 9.65 -12.76 20.55
CA VAL A 283 10.19 -13.60 19.47
C VAL A 283 9.17 -14.69 19.21
N LEU A 284 8.52 -14.68 18.04
CA LEU A 284 7.44 -15.62 17.73
C LEU A 284 7.39 -16.01 16.26
N ARG A 285 6.71 -17.12 15.98
CA ARG A 285 6.36 -17.61 14.65
C ARG A 285 4.84 -17.62 14.52
N GLN A 286 4.34 -16.97 13.46
CA GLN A 286 2.92 -16.94 13.11
C GLN A 286 2.41 -18.36 12.73
N PRO A 287 1.09 -18.63 12.81
CA PRO A 287 0.53 -19.90 12.40
C PRO A 287 0.83 -20.25 10.94
N ASP A 288 1.48 -21.40 10.73
CA ASP A 288 1.68 -21.97 9.41
C ASP A 288 0.63 -23.05 9.13
N VAL A 289 -0.40 -22.68 8.37
CA VAL A 289 -1.55 -23.55 8.06
C VAL A 289 -1.86 -23.52 6.57
N ALA A 290 -2.40 -24.64 6.06
CA ALA A 290 -2.72 -24.77 4.64
C ALA A 290 -3.82 -23.81 4.19
N ASP A 291 -4.97 -23.81 4.89
CA ASP A 291 -6.01 -22.79 4.75
C ASP A 291 -6.15 -22.01 6.06
N GLY A 292 -5.68 -20.76 6.03
CA GLY A 292 -5.64 -19.86 7.17
C GLY A 292 -6.87 -18.96 7.32
N LEU A 293 -7.91 -19.06 6.49
CA LEU A 293 -9.06 -18.14 6.55
C LEU A 293 -9.69 -18.13 7.96
N GLY A 294 -9.68 -16.97 8.62
CA GLY A 294 -10.15 -16.77 9.99
C GLY A 294 -9.05 -16.75 11.04
N TYR A 295 -7.84 -17.28 10.80
CA TYR A 295 -6.76 -17.20 11.79
C TYR A 295 -6.38 -15.73 12.06
N TRP A 296 -6.31 -15.35 13.33
CA TRP A 296 -5.97 -14.00 13.77
C TRP A 296 -5.01 -14.05 14.98
N PRO A 297 -3.71 -14.29 14.75
CA PRO A 297 -2.69 -14.20 15.81
C PRO A 297 -2.49 -12.75 16.30
N GLY A 298 -2.26 -12.59 17.60
CA GLY A 298 -2.06 -11.29 18.24
C GLY A 298 -0.94 -11.29 19.29
N PHE A 299 -0.09 -10.26 19.23
CA PHE A 299 0.75 -9.80 20.35
C PHE A 299 0.50 -8.31 20.58
N ARG A 300 0.03 -7.95 21.76
CA ARG A 300 -0.54 -6.62 22.03
C ARG A 300 -0.15 -6.11 23.40
N ALA A 301 -0.21 -4.79 23.58
CA ALA A 301 -0.17 -4.14 24.88
C ALA A 301 -1.45 -3.31 25.08
N THR A 302 -2.18 -3.59 26.16
CA THR A 302 -3.44 -2.93 26.50
C THR A 302 -3.27 -2.14 27.81
N GLY A 303 -3.83 -0.95 27.89
CA GLY A 303 -3.74 -0.10 29.07
C GLY A 303 -4.29 -0.77 30.32
N ALA A 304 -3.59 -0.63 31.44
CA ALA A 304 -3.84 -1.34 32.69
C ALA A 304 -5.28 -1.20 33.20
N ALA A 305 -5.87 -0.01 33.03
CA ALA A 305 -7.22 0.30 33.48
C ALA A 305 -8.32 -0.42 32.68
N PHE A 306 -8.00 -1.12 31.59
CA PHE A 306 -8.95 -1.99 30.91
C PHE A 306 -9.32 -3.20 31.77
N ARG A 307 -8.35 -3.74 32.54
CA ARG A 307 -8.55 -4.91 33.38
C ARG A 307 -9.52 -4.61 34.52
N GLY A 308 -10.66 -5.31 34.53
CA GLY A 308 -11.73 -5.13 35.53
C GLY A 308 -12.75 -4.07 35.15
N ASN A 309 -12.52 -3.31 34.07
CA ASN A 309 -13.49 -2.37 33.49
C ASN A 309 -14.13 -2.95 32.22
N PHE A 310 -13.30 -3.36 31.26
CA PHE A 310 -13.68 -4.00 29.99
C PHE A 310 -14.60 -3.17 29.06
N THR A 311 -14.81 -1.88 29.32
CA THR A 311 -15.71 -0.99 28.54
C THR A 311 -15.09 0.36 28.17
N ASN A 312 -13.86 0.63 28.60
CA ASN A 312 -13.13 1.89 28.37
C ASN A 312 -12.16 1.84 27.18
N TRP A 313 -12.27 0.81 26.33
CA TRP A 313 -11.64 0.81 25.01
C TRP A 313 -12.41 1.75 24.07
N PRO A 314 -11.76 2.50 23.16
CA PRO A 314 -10.32 2.53 22.88
C PRO A 314 -9.54 3.56 23.71
N GLY A 315 -10.23 4.41 24.48
CA GLY A 315 -9.62 5.55 25.17
C GLY A 315 -8.49 5.18 26.14
N VAL A 316 -8.53 3.97 26.71
CA VAL A 316 -7.48 3.42 27.59
C VAL A 316 -6.19 3.00 26.87
N GLY A 317 -6.17 3.03 25.54
CA GLY A 317 -5.02 2.64 24.73
C GLY A 317 -4.89 1.12 24.53
N GLU A 318 -4.79 0.71 23.27
CA GLU A 318 -4.32 -0.61 22.88
C GLU A 318 -3.33 -0.47 21.72
N THR A 319 -2.21 -1.18 21.81
CA THR A 319 -1.25 -1.27 20.71
C THR A 319 -1.13 -2.69 20.23
N ASP A 320 -1.26 -2.85 18.92
CA ASP A 320 -1.10 -4.10 18.21
C ASP A 320 0.33 -4.18 17.72
N ILE A 321 1.17 -4.92 18.43
CA ILE A 321 2.60 -5.04 18.12
C ILE A 321 2.82 -6.04 16.98
N MET A 322 1.98 -7.08 16.93
CA MET A 322 1.88 -8.03 15.84
C MET A 322 0.43 -8.44 15.64
N THR A 323 -0.08 -8.24 14.42
CA THR A 323 -1.33 -8.82 13.93
C THR A 323 -1.12 -9.32 12.50
N ASP A 324 -1.52 -10.57 12.24
CA ASP A 324 -1.77 -11.11 10.90
C ASP A 324 -3.22 -11.60 10.86
N VAL A 325 -3.78 -11.77 9.66
CA VAL A 325 -5.07 -12.44 9.49
C VAL A 325 -5.06 -13.35 8.30
N ASN A 326 -5.93 -14.36 8.33
CA ASN A 326 -6.18 -15.26 7.20
C ASN A 326 -4.94 -16.06 6.74
N GLY A 327 -3.91 -16.16 7.59
CA GLY A 327 -2.64 -16.84 7.28
C GLY A 327 -1.89 -16.19 6.11
N ARG A 328 -1.92 -14.86 6.00
CA ARG A 328 -1.41 -14.16 4.80
C ARG A 328 0.11 -14.02 4.80
N GLY A 329 0.78 -14.29 5.92
CA GLY A 329 2.21 -14.02 6.06
C GLY A 329 2.47 -12.52 5.94
N GLN A 330 1.55 -11.73 6.50
CA GLN A 330 1.62 -10.29 6.56
C GLN A 330 1.70 -9.85 8.03
N LEU A 331 1.88 -8.55 8.23
CA LEU A 331 1.92 -7.95 9.55
C LEU A 331 1.31 -6.55 9.47
N ALA A 332 0.38 -6.28 10.38
CA ALA A 332 -0.13 -4.96 10.69
C ALA A 332 0.20 -4.58 12.14
N GLN A 333 0.45 -3.29 12.35
CA GLN A 333 0.76 -2.69 13.64
C GLN A 333 -0.08 -1.45 13.84
N THR A 334 -0.68 -1.29 15.01
CA THR A 334 -1.76 -0.31 15.19
C THR A 334 -1.73 0.30 16.58
N LEU A 335 -2.04 1.59 16.68
CA LEU A 335 -2.48 2.22 17.93
C LEU A 335 -3.99 2.47 17.88
N HIS A 336 -4.70 1.97 18.88
CA HIS A 336 -6.10 2.28 19.16
C HIS A 336 -6.20 3.27 20.32
N CYS A 337 -6.97 4.34 20.13
CA CYS A 337 -7.06 5.46 21.07
C CYS A 337 -8.27 6.36 20.83
N GLY A 338 -8.54 7.25 21.80
CA GLY A 338 -9.61 8.24 21.67
C GLY A 338 -11.01 7.62 21.77
N THR A 339 -11.82 7.76 20.72
CA THR A 339 -13.24 7.36 20.70
C THR A 339 -13.52 6.45 19.53
N ALA A 340 -14.45 5.51 19.72
CA ALA A 340 -14.96 4.65 18.65
C ALA A 340 -16.48 4.86 18.45
N PRO A 341 -16.99 4.78 17.21
CA PRO A 341 -16.22 4.73 15.96
C PRO A 341 -15.47 6.05 15.69
N ASP A 342 -14.58 6.03 14.70
CA ASP A 342 -13.80 7.14 14.19
C ASP A 342 -12.83 7.75 15.22
N GLY A 343 -13.10 8.97 15.66
CA GLY A 343 -12.21 9.74 16.51
C GLY A 343 -10.85 10.03 15.88
N VAL A 344 -9.93 10.51 16.71
CA VAL A 344 -8.57 10.92 16.30
C VAL A 344 -7.68 9.73 15.91
N CYS A 345 -8.13 8.50 16.12
CA CYS A 345 -7.40 7.28 15.76
C CYS A 345 -8.06 6.48 14.64
N ALA A 346 -9.16 6.97 14.06
CA ALA A 346 -9.89 6.31 12.96
C ALA A 346 -10.38 4.89 13.31
N GLU A 347 -11.01 4.77 14.47
CA GLU A 347 -11.56 3.53 14.98
C GLU A 347 -12.71 3.02 14.10
N TYR A 348 -12.86 1.72 13.87
CA TYR A 348 -12.16 0.61 14.50
C TYR A 348 -10.86 0.20 13.77
N THR A 349 -10.39 0.99 12.80
CA THR A 349 -9.14 0.69 12.08
C THR A 349 -7.91 0.99 12.94
N GLY A 350 -7.97 2.07 13.73
CA GLY A 350 -6.83 2.56 14.49
C GLY A 350 -5.79 3.26 13.59
N ARG A 351 -4.75 3.83 14.21
CA ARG A 351 -3.57 4.37 13.49
C ARG A 351 -2.67 3.21 13.07
N SER A 352 -3.05 2.57 11.96
CA SER A 352 -2.47 1.32 11.49
C SER A 352 -1.39 1.52 10.42
N SER A 353 -0.38 0.65 10.44
CA SER A 353 0.56 0.45 9.34
C SER A 353 -0.09 -0.13 8.09
N GLY A 354 -1.29 -0.69 8.22
CA GLY A 354 -1.89 -1.58 7.22
C GLY A 354 -1.18 -2.94 7.17
N LEU A 355 -1.81 -3.91 6.51
CA LEU A 355 -1.19 -5.21 6.26
C LEU A 355 -0.10 -5.05 5.20
N ALA A 356 1.11 -5.51 5.50
CA ALA A 356 2.20 -5.59 4.53
C ALA A 356 2.97 -6.91 4.68
N THR A 357 3.71 -7.32 3.65
CA THR A 357 4.50 -8.56 3.61
C THR A 357 5.38 -8.75 4.86
N CYS A 358 5.38 -9.97 5.39
CA CYS A 358 6.19 -10.41 6.52
C CYS A 358 6.92 -11.69 6.08
N ALA A 359 8.00 -11.53 5.32
CA ALA A 359 8.70 -12.65 4.70
C ALA A 359 9.28 -13.59 5.77
N GLY A 360 8.89 -14.87 5.73
CA GLY A 360 9.34 -15.88 6.68
C GLY A 360 8.54 -15.96 7.98
N CYS A 361 7.64 -15.01 8.27
CA CYS A 361 6.97 -14.90 9.57
C CYS A 361 6.09 -16.10 9.96
N ARG A 362 5.60 -16.85 8.98
CA ARG A 362 4.89 -18.13 9.19
C ARG A 362 5.85 -19.30 9.39
N THR A 363 7.01 -19.28 8.76
CA THR A 363 7.93 -20.44 8.69
C THR A 363 9.06 -20.38 9.71
N GLY A 364 9.38 -19.19 10.24
CA GLY A 364 10.48 -18.95 11.17
C GLY A 364 10.10 -18.03 12.33
N TYR A 365 11.00 -17.95 13.32
CA TYR A 365 10.85 -17.00 14.43
C TYR A 365 11.36 -15.62 14.02
N HIS A 366 10.59 -14.61 14.38
CA HIS A 366 10.90 -13.20 14.14
C HIS A 366 10.71 -12.40 15.41
N GLU A 367 11.48 -11.32 15.55
CA GLU A 367 11.38 -10.38 16.66
C GLU A 367 10.36 -9.29 16.31
N TYR A 368 9.29 -9.18 17.09
CA TYR A 368 8.30 -8.12 16.98
C TYR A 368 8.43 -7.19 18.17
N THR A 369 8.68 -5.92 17.89
CA THR A 369 9.03 -4.96 18.93
C THR A 369 8.21 -3.69 18.84
N GLN A 370 7.81 -3.18 19.99
CA GLN A 370 7.31 -1.83 20.18
C GLN A 370 8.24 -1.06 21.10
N VAL A 371 8.51 0.20 20.78
CA VAL A 371 9.21 1.16 21.65
C VAL A 371 8.32 2.38 21.84
N ILE A 372 7.90 2.62 23.08
CA ILE A 372 7.26 3.87 23.50
C ILE A 372 8.36 4.82 23.96
N ASP A 373 8.55 5.93 23.26
CA ASP A 373 9.63 6.88 23.46
C ASP A 373 9.10 8.21 24.01
N ARG A 374 9.33 8.43 25.31
CA ARG A 374 8.98 9.66 26.02
C ARG A 374 10.21 10.54 26.29
N THR A 375 11.26 10.38 25.48
CA THR A 375 12.47 11.22 25.52
C THR A 375 12.39 12.41 24.55
N ARG A 376 11.29 12.52 23.80
CA ARG A 376 11.02 13.55 22.78
C ARG A 376 9.79 14.39 23.14
N THR A 377 9.78 15.66 22.72
CA THR A 377 8.61 16.54 22.90
C THR A 377 7.40 16.04 22.12
N ASP A 378 7.61 15.54 20.90
CA ASP A 378 6.60 14.76 20.16
C ASP A 378 6.87 13.30 20.50
N GLU A 379 6.19 12.79 21.53
CA GLU A 379 6.34 11.40 21.96
C GLU A 379 5.95 10.45 20.83
N GLU A 380 6.57 9.26 20.79
CA GLU A 380 6.41 8.31 19.68
C GLU A 380 6.18 6.89 20.17
N ILE A 381 5.41 6.12 19.42
CA ILE A 381 5.39 4.66 19.47
C ILE A 381 5.97 4.16 18.15
N ARG A 382 7.14 3.53 18.21
CA ARG A 382 7.83 2.95 17.05
C ARG A 382 7.73 1.43 17.09
N PHE A 383 7.43 0.83 15.96
CA PHE A 383 7.31 -0.62 15.82
C PHE A 383 8.40 -1.16 14.92
N TYR A 384 8.87 -2.38 15.21
CA TYR A 384 9.96 -3.02 14.50
C TYR A 384 9.66 -4.50 14.23
N LEU A 385 10.23 -4.98 13.13
CA LEU A 385 10.36 -6.39 12.77
C LEU A 385 11.86 -6.68 12.58
N ASP A 386 12.41 -7.61 13.36
CA ASP A 386 13.83 -7.99 13.33
C ASP A 386 14.79 -6.78 13.41
N GLY A 387 14.48 -5.86 14.32
CA GLY A 387 15.24 -4.62 14.53
C GLY A 387 15.08 -3.55 13.45
N ARG A 388 14.25 -3.77 12.41
CA ARG A 388 13.92 -2.76 11.38
C ARG A 388 12.61 -2.09 11.68
N GLN A 389 12.58 -0.76 11.65
CA GLN A 389 11.33 -0.05 11.87
C GLN A 389 10.33 -0.38 10.76
N THR A 390 9.08 -0.61 11.16
CA THR A 390 7.98 -0.97 10.27
C THR A 390 6.77 -0.07 10.43
N TRP A 391 6.69 0.70 11.52
CA TRP A 391 5.64 1.69 11.73
C TRP A 391 6.01 2.71 12.80
N VAL A 392 5.36 3.88 12.78
CA VAL A 392 5.44 4.89 13.84
C VAL A 392 4.11 5.62 14.00
N VAL A 393 3.71 5.85 15.25
CA VAL A 393 2.61 6.76 15.62
C VAL A 393 3.15 7.82 16.58
N ARG A 394 2.71 9.07 16.41
CA ARG A 394 3.22 10.24 17.15
C ARG A 394 2.12 10.91 17.95
N GLU A 395 2.47 11.52 19.07
CA GLU A 395 1.55 12.34 19.87
C GLU A 395 0.88 13.42 19.01
N SER A 396 1.65 14.09 18.16
CA SER A 396 1.14 15.12 17.23
C SER A 396 0.06 14.64 16.27
N GLN A 397 0.00 13.35 15.94
CA GLN A 397 -0.98 12.78 15.01
C GLN A 397 -2.35 12.52 15.65
N VAL A 398 -2.41 12.37 16.97
CA VAL A 398 -3.65 12.05 17.70
C VAL A 398 -4.08 13.15 18.68
N GLY A 399 -3.14 14.02 19.07
CA GLY A 399 -3.36 15.11 20.01
C GLY A 399 -3.08 14.75 21.47
N VAL A 400 -2.68 15.77 22.24
CA VAL A 400 -2.18 15.64 23.62
C VAL A 400 -3.17 14.90 24.53
N ALA A 401 -4.46 15.24 24.46
CA ALA A 401 -5.46 14.64 25.34
C ALA A 401 -5.65 13.14 25.09
N ALA A 402 -5.76 12.73 23.83
CA ALA A 402 -5.94 11.32 23.47
C ALA A 402 -4.66 10.51 23.72
N TRP A 403 -3.49 11.10 23.46
CA TRP A 403 -2.20 10.46 23.73
C TRP A 403 -2.00 10.20 25.21
N ASN A 404 -2.21 11.20 26.08
CA ASN A 404 -2.06 11.05 27.52
C ASN A 404 -2.98 9.96 28.08
N ALA A 405 -4.24 9.91 27.60
CA ALA A 405 -5.21 8.91 28.03
C ALA A 405 -4.85 7.49 27.58
N ALA A 406 -4.17 7.33 26.45
CA ALA A 406 -3.83 6.04 25.85
C ALA A 406 -2.42 5.53 26.20
N VAL A 407 -1.50 6.41 26.62
CA VAL A 407 -0.07 6.08 26.75
C VAL A 407 0.48 6.31 28.16
N HIS A 408 0.02 7.33 28.90
CA HIS A 408 0.66 7.74 30.16
C HIS A 408 0.16 6.95 31.37
N HIS A 409 0.25 5.62 31.29
CA HIS A 409 -0.11 4.69 32.35
C HIS A 409 0.56 3.32 32.12
N GLY A 410 0.39 2.40 33.07
CA GLY A 410 0.84 1.02 32.91
C GLY A 410 0.12 0.28 31.77
N PHE A 411 0.77 -0.73 31.22
CA PHE A 411 0.21 -1.70 30.27
C PHE A 411 0.37 -3.13 30.81
N PHE A 412 -0.54 -4.01 30.42
CA PHE A 412 -0.29 -5.46 30.42
C PHE A 412 -0.12 -5.95 28.98
N LEU A 413 0.63 -7.05 28.81
CA LEU A 413 0.83 -7.67 27.50
C LEU A 413 -0.16 -8.81 27.29
N ARG A 414 -0.59 -9.01 26.05
CA ARG A 414 -1.54 -10.04 25.63
C ARG A 414 -0.98 -10.86 24.47
N LEU A 415 -1.16 -12.18 24.54
CA LEU A 415 -0.93 -13.12 23.45
C LEU A 415 -2.22 -13.90 23.20
N ASP A 416 -2.66 -13.93 21.95
CA ASP A 416 -3.88 -14.64 21.54
C ASP A 416 -3.77 -15.22 20.13
N LEU A 417 -4.58 -16.25 19.88
CA LEU A 417 -4.81 -16.78 18.54
C LEU A 417 -6.32 -16.86 18.32
N ALA A 418 -6.94 -15.74 17.96
CA ALA A 418 -8.36 -15.67 17.66
C ALA A 418 -8.70 -16.39 16.34
N VAL A 419 -9.96 -16.79 16.18
CA VAL A 419 -10.48 -17.43 14.97
C VAL A 419 -11.77 -16.74 14.51
N GLY A 420 -11.76 -16.17 13.31
CA GLY A 420 -12.87 -15.43 12.73
C GLY A 420 -12.94 -14.00 13.23
N GLY A 421 -14.13 -13.40 13.14
CA GLY A 421 -14.37 -12.03 13.59
C GLY A 421 -14.17 -10.96 12.52
N SER A 422 -14.38 -9.71 12.93
CA SER A 422 -14.55 -8.57 12.03
C SER A 422 -13.34 -8.33 11.11
N LEU A 423 -12.11 -8.37 11.63
CA LEU A 423 -10.91 -8.09 10.84
C LEU A 423 -10.62 -9.18 9.80
N PRO A 424 -10.53 -10.49 10.14
CA PRO A 424 -10.40 -11.54 9.12
C PRO A 424 -11.51 -11.49 8.07
N ASN A 425 -12.75 -11.21 8.48
CA ASN A 425 -13.88 -11.11 7.56
C ASN A 425 -13.75 -9.93 6.58
N ALA A 426 -13.39 -8.75 7.09
CA ALA A 426 -13.22 -7.55 6.29
C ALA A 426 -12.10 -7.74 5.24
N ILE A 427 -10.98 -8.36 5.64
CA ILE A 427 -9.86 -8.62 4.74
C ILE A 427 -10.18 -9.73 3.72
N ALA A 428 -10.97 -10.73 4.10
CA ALA A 428 -11.39 -11.80 3.19
C ALA A 428 -12.58 -11.41 2.28
N GLY A 429 -13.30 -10.34 2.60
CA GLY A 429 -14.54 -9.95 1.93
C GLY A 429 -15.70 -10.94 2.16
N ARG A 430 -15.58 -11.83 3.15
CA ARG A 430 -16.58 -12.87 3.47
C ARG A 430 -16.44 -13.33 4.92
N SER A 431 -17.47 -14.01 5.44
CA SER A 431 -17.40 -14.62 6.78
C SER A 431 -16.32 -15.71 6.86
N THR A 432 -15.58 -15.69 7.95
CA THR A 432 -14.52 -16.63 8.32
C THR A 432 -14.68 -17.04 9.80
N PRO A 433 -14.20 -18.21 10.23
CA PRO A 433 -13.60 -19.28 9.42
C PRO A 433 -14.63 -19.93 8.48
N THR A 434 -14.14 -20.72 7.53
CA THR A 434 -15.00 -21.48 6.60
C THR A 434 -14.88 -22.97 6.87
N PRO A 435 -15.76 -23.83 6.30
CA PRO A 435 -15.61 -25.28 6.45
C PRO A 435 -14.25 -25.83 5.97
N GLY A 436 -13.57 -25.12 5.06
CA GLY A 436 -12.23 -25.46 4.56
C GLY A 436 -11.07 -24.99 5.46
N THR A 437 -11.32 -24.09 6.42
CA THR A 437 -10.28 -23.56 7.31
C THR A 437 -9.61 -24.70 8.08
N THR A 438 -8.29 -24.78 7.98
CA THR A 438 -7.51 -25.90 8.53
C THR A 438 -7.39 -25.80 10.05
N SER A 439 -7.73 -26.88 10.77
CA SER A 439 -7.55 -26.98 12.23
C SER A 439 -6.08 -27.20 12.61
N GLY A 440 -5.68 -26.74 13.81
CA GLY A 440 -4.41 -27.10 14.43
C GLY A 440 -3.27 -26.12 14.25
N GLY A 441 -3.50 -24.94 13.66
CA GLY A 441 -2.50 -23.89 13.52
C GLY A 441 -2.01 -23.39 14.88
N VAL A 442 -0.72 -23.04 14.94
CA VAL A 442 -0.03 -22.71 16.19
C VAL A 442 0.68 -21.36 16.07
N LEU A 443 0.33 -20.43 16.96
CA LEU A 443 1.19 -19.29 17.28
C LEU A 443 2.24 -19.78 18.28
N SER A 444 3.50 -19.82 17.86
CA SER A 444 4.60 -20.29 18.72
C SER A 444 5.43 -19.11 19.19
N VAL A 445 5.59 -18.96 20.51
CA VAL A 445 6.28 -17.83 21.13
C VAL A 445 7.49 -18.34 21.88
N ASP A 446 8.66 -17.91 21.48
CA ASP A 446 9.95 -18.27 22.08
C ASP A 446 10.22 -17.45 23.35
N SER A 447 9.99 -16.14 23.30
CA SER A 447 10.20 -15.28 24.46
C SER A 447 9.36 -14.02 24.41
N VAL A 448 9.10 -13.44 25.59
CA VAL A 448 8.55 -12.09 25.74
C VAL A 448 9.41 -11.32 26.73
N THR A 449 9.83 -10.11 26.35
CA THR A 449 10.69 -9.27 27.19
C THR A 449 10.16 -7.84 27.25
N VAL A 450 10.21 -7.26 28.44
CA VAL A 450 10.02 -5.83 28.68
C VAL A 450 11.35 -5.23 29.11
N SER A 451 11.79 -4.17 28.44
CA SER A 451 13.02 -3.45 28.78
C SER A 451 12.77 -1.95 28.86
N ARG A 452 13.62 -1.22 29.57
CA ARG A 452 13.60 0.25 29.57
C ARG A 452 14.99 0.83 29.39
N ALA A 453 15.06 2.03 28.84
CA ALA A 453 16.29 2.81 28.75
C ALA A 453 16.03 4.23 29.25
N ALA A 454 16.95 4.76 30.06
CA ALA A 454 16.88 6.14 30.53
C ALA A 454 17.35 7.09 29.44
N GLY A 455 16.68 8.24 29.34
CA GLY A 455 17.04 9.34 28.45
C GLY A 455 16.82 10.69 29.13
N THR A 456 16.62 11.73 28.32
CA THR A 456 16.36 13.09 28.79
C THR A 456 14.87 13.35 28.87
N VAL A 457 14.42 14.05 29.92
CA VAL A 457 13.04 14.54 30.01
C VAL A 457 12.89 15.81 29.16
N PRO A 458 12.13 15.78 28.06
CA PRO A 458 11.89 16.95 27.23
C PRO A 458 10.76 17.81 27.82
N ALA A 459 10.57 19.02 27.27
CA ALA A 459 9.32 19.74 27.50
C ALA A 459 8.16 18.99 26.84
N ALA A 460 7.04 18.84 27.57
CA ALA A 460 5.84 18.19 27.05
C ALA A 460 5.20 19.02 25.92
N MET A 461 4.56 18.34 24.96
CA MET A 461 3.74 19.02 23.97
C MET A 461 2.52 19.68 24.63
N THR A 462 2.17 20.88 24.15
CA THR A 462 1.00 21.62 24.62
C THR A 462 0.22 22.17 23.44
N ASP A 463 -1.10 22.26 23.59
CA ASP A 463 -1.94 22.97 22.62
C ASP A 463 -1.72 24.48 22.70
N PRO A 464 -1.46 25.17 21.57
CA PRO A 464 -1.45 26.62 21.54
C PRO A 464 -2.82 27.19 21.94
N PRO A 465 -2.87 28.34 22.63
CA PRO A 465 -4.14 29.00 22.93
C PRO A 465 -4.84 29.44 21.63
N THR A 466 -6.17 29.36 21.59
CA THR A 466 -6.95 29.87 20.46
C THR A 466 -6.79 31.38 20.34
N PRO A 467 -6.31 31.90 19.19
CA PRO A 467 -6.24 33.33 18.95
C PRO A 467 -7.62 34.00 19.00
N ALA A 468 -7.73 35.14 19.69
CA ALA A 468 -9.00 35.87 19.85
C ALA A 468 -9.29 36.86 18.70
N GLY A 469 -10.57 37.18 18.50
CA GLY A 469 -11.05 38.20 17.56
C GLY A 469 -11.08 37.76 16.08
N PRO A 470 -11.67 38.56 15.18
CA PRO A 470 -11.69 38.27 13.74
C PRO A 470 -10.32 38.48 13.10
N SER A 471 -10.00 37.72 12.06
CA SER A 471 -8.99 38.20 11.10
C SER A 471 -9.56 39.33 10.25
N THR A 472 -8.67 40.16 9.71
CA THR A 472 -8.99 41.08 8.61
C THR A 472 -8.20 40.64 7.39
N VAL A 473 -8.90 40.27 6.33
CA VAL A 473 -8.31 39.80 5.08
C VAL A 473 -8.69 40.76 3.95
N ARG A 474 -7.72 41.12 3.12
CA ARG A 474 -7.90 42.11 2.05
C ARG A 474 -7.17 41.68 0.79
N VAL A 475 -7.85 41.78 -0.34
CA VAL A 475 -7.21 41.83 -1.65
C VAL A 475 -6.87 43.29 -1.94
N THR A 476 -5.58 43.59 -2.09
CA THR A 476 -5.06 44.96 -2.24
C THR A 476 -4.21 45.07 -3.48
N GLY A 477 -4.04 46.28 -4.01
CA GLY A 477 -3.22 46.54 -5.19
C GLY A 477 -4.04 46.94 -6.41
N THR A 478 -3.44 46.81 -7.58
CA THR A 478 -4.02 47.20 -8.88
C THR A 478 -3.62 46.19 -9.96
N GLN A 479 -4.10 46.37 -11.19
CA GLN A 479 -3.88 45.45 -12.32
C GLN A 479 -2.41 45.00 -12.44
N GLY A 480 -2.17 43.69 -12.30
CA GLY A 480 -0.83 43.10 -12.39
C GLY A 480 0.05 43.24 -11.14
N ASN A 481 -0.45 43.86 -10.07
CA ASN A 481 0.27 44.08 -8.82
C ASN A 481 -0.67 43.95 -7.60
N TRP A 482 -1.41 42.85 -7.54
CA TRP A 482 -2.28 42.48 -6.43
C TRP A 482 -1.54 41.69 -5.35
N GLN A 483 -2.04 41.80 -4.12
CA GLN A 483 -1.56 41.06 -2.97
C GLN A 483 -2.73 40.75 -2.02
N LEU A 484 -2.76 39.53 -1.50
CA LEU A 484 -3.62 39.17 -0.37
C LEU A 484 -2.91 39.56 0.93
N GLN A 485 -3.63 40.18 1.85
CA GLN A 485 -3.13 40.53 3.17
C GLN A 485 -4.00 39.90 4.26
N VAL A 486 -3.36 39.40 5.31
CA VAL A 486 -4.01 38.89 6.52
C VAL A 486 -3.50 39.71 7.69
N ASN A 487 -4.41 40.37 8.40
CA ASN A 487 -4.11 41.28 9.51
C ASN A 487 -3.06 42.35 9.13
N GLY A 488 -3.12 42.83 7.89
CA GLY A 488 -2.20 43.84 7.35
C GLY A 488 -0.85 43.30 6.85
N ALA A 489 -0.55 42.01 7.04
CA ALA A 489 0.67 41.38 6.54
C ALA A 489 0.45 40.71 5.18
N PRO A 490 1.40 40.77 4.24
CA PRO A 490 1.37 39.99 3.01
C PRO A 490 1.14 38.50 3.27
N TYR A 491 0.30 37.88 2.45
CA TYR A 491 -0.08 36.49 2.60
C TYR A 491 -0.14 35.79 1.24
N GLU A 492 0.73 34.80 1.02
CA GLU A 492 0.64 33.90 -0.13
C GLU A 492 -0.03 32.60 0.30
N VAL A 493 -1.04 32.16 -0.46
CA VAL A 493 -1.78 30.93 -0.17
C VAL A 493 -0.93 29.72 -0.57
N ARG A 494 -0.36 29.05 0.43
CA ARG A 494 0.32 27.74 0.31
C ARG A 494 -0.60 26.70 0.91
N GLY A 495 -1.51 26.21 0.08
CA GLY A 495 -2.71 25.56 0.55
C GLY A 495 -2.82 24.10 0.15
N MET A 496 -3.73 23.41 0.85
CA MET A 496 -4.24 22.08 0.50
C MET A 496 -5.76 22.09 0.66
N THR A 497 -6.47 21.38 -0.21
CA THR A 497 -7.86 20.99 0.09
C THR A 497 -7.88 19.96 1.24
N TYR A 498 -8.87 20.04 2.13
CA TYR A 498 -8.93 19.28 3.38
C TYR A 498 -10.04 18.22 3.35
N GLY A 499 -9.64 16.95 3.30
CA GLY A 499 -10.53 15.78 3.32
C GLY A 499 -10.81 15.14 4.68
N PRO A 500 -9.95 15.21 5.72
CA PRO A 500 -10.23 14.52 6.97
C PRO A 500 -11.50 15.01 7.69
N PRO A 501 -12.06 14.21 8.62
CA PRO A 501 -13.18 14.65 9.44
C PRO A 501 -12.85 15.94 10.21
N GLN A 502 -13.75 16.92 10.17
CA GLN A 502 -13.55 18.20 10.87
C GLN A 502 -13.50 18.03 12.40
N ALA A 503 -14.22 17.04 12.94
CA ALA A 503 -14.21 16.68 14.35
C ALA A 503 -12.82 16.21 14.86
N ALA A 504 -11.96 15.71 13.96
CA ALA A 504 -10.64 15.16 14.28
C ALA A 504 -9.48 16.06 13.79
N ALA A 505 -9.74 17.35 13.54
CA ALA A 505 -8.83 18.21 12.81
C ALA A 505 -7.47 18.48 13.47
N ASP A 506 -7.40 18.39 14.80
CA ASP A 506 -6.20 18.77 15.55
C ASP A 506 -4.93 18.05 15.08
N GLY A 507 -4.96 16.72 15.00
CA GLY A 507 -3.81 15.92 14.54
C GLY A 507 -3.42 16.20 13.09
N TYR A 508 -4.40 16.40 12.22
CA TYR A 508 -4.18 16.65 10.78
C TYR A 508 -3.64 18.05 10.51
N LEU A 509 -4.10 19.06 11.25
CA LEU A 509 -3.63 20.44 11.12
C LEU A 509 -2.18 20.61 11.59
N ARG A 510 -1.75 19.86 12.60
CA ARG A 510 -0.31 19.82 12.97
C ARG A 510 0.54 19.25 11.83
N ASP A 511 0.07 18.20 11.15
CA ASP A 511 0.79 17.64 10.00
C ASP A 511 0.86 18.60 8.82
N LEU A 512 -0.28 19.22 8.48
CA LEU A 512 -0.34 20.25 7.43
C LEU A 512 0.59 21.44 7.74
N ARG A 513 0.64 21.90 8.99
CA ARG A 513 1.60 22.92 9.41
C ARG A 513 3.05 22.47 9.19
N ASN A 514 3.38 21.23 9.51
CA ASN A 514 4.72 20.65 9.30
C ASN A 514 5.06 20.45 7.81
N MET A 515 4.05 20.26 6.97
CA MET A 515 4.15 20.29 5.51
C MET A 515 4.41 21.71 4.97
N GLY A 516 4.24 22.76 5.78
CA GLY A 516 4.38 24.16 5.36
C GLY A 516 3.10 24.77 4.82
N VAL A 517 1.97 24.05 4.95
CA VAL A 517 0.64 24.56 4.59
C VAL A 517 0.26 25.67 5.56
N ASN A 518 -0.18 26.80 5.02
CA ASN A 518 -0.75 27.90 5.79
C ASN A 518 -2.25 28.07 5.56
N THR A 519 -2.81 27.42 4.53
CA THR A 519 -4.24 27.53 4.18
C THR A 519 -4.85 26.17 3.91
N ILE A 520 -6.06 25.93 4.40
CA ILE A 520 -6.87 24.81 3.93
C ILE A 520 -8.12 25.30 3.21
N ARG A 521 -8.64 24.50 2.28
CA ARG A 521 -9.97 24.70 1.68
C ARG A 521 -10.91 23.57 2.08
N ILE A 522 -12.12 23.95 2.49
CA ILE A 522 -13.26 23.06 2.69
C ILE A 522 -14.37 23.49 1.72
N TRP A 523 -15.14 22.53 1.19
CA TRP A 523 -16.21 22.84 0.25
C TRP A 523 -17.53 23.24 0.91
N GLY A 524 -17.72 22.89 2.17
CA GLY A 524 -18.97 23.09 2.90
C GLY A 524 -18.76 23.32 4.39
N VAL A 525 -19.75 23.97 5.00
CA VAL A 525 -19.83 24.18 6.45
C VAL A 525 -20.59 23.01 7.09
N ASP A 526 -19.90 22.27 7.95
CA ASP A 526 -20.52 21.47 9.00
C ASP A 526 -20.82 22.40 10.18
N ASP A 527 -22.10 22.71 10.40
CA ASP A 527 -22.51 23.67 11.43
C ASP A 527 -22.09 23.24 12.85
N THR A 528 -21.84 21.94 13.07
CA THR A 528 -21.38 21.40 14.36
C THR A 528 -19.86 21.53 14.51
N HIS A 529 -19.10 21.18 13.47
CA HIS A 529 -17.64 20.97 13.60
C HIS A 529 -16.77 22.08 12.97
N THR A 530 -17.30 22.84 12.01
CA THR A 530 -16.55 23.94 11.36
C THR A 530 -16.04 25.00 12.36
N PRO A 531 -16.81 25.40 13.39
CA PRO A 531 -16.31 26.29 14.43
C PRO A 531 -15.01 25.80 15.08
N ALA A 532 -14.96 24.53 15.46
CA ALA A 532 -13.79 23.92 16.09
C ALA A 532 -12.63 23.78 15.10
N LEU A 533 -12.91 23.39 13.84
CA LEU A 533 -11.90 23.36 12.78
C LEU A 533 -11.21 24.71 12.61
N LEU A 534 -11.98 25.81 12.57
CA LEU A 534 -11.44 27.17 12.42
C LEU A 534 -10.56 27.57 13.60
N ASP A 535 -10.98 27.24 14.82
CA ASP A 535 -10.22 27.54 16.04
C ASP A 535 -8.91 26.73 16.07
N ARG A 536 -8.96 25.44 15.73
CA ARG A 536 -7.77 24.58 15.62
C ARG A 536 -6.84 25.01 14.49
N ALA A 537 -7.37 25.43 13.34
CA ALA A 537 -6.56 25.96 12.25
C ALA A 537 -5.82 27.22 12.72
N ALA A 538 -6.51 28.15 13.39
CA ALA A 538 -5.89 29.36 13.93
C ALA A 538 -4.79 29.06 14.96
N GLN A 539 -4.98 28.07 15.85
CA GLN A 539 -3.94 27.62 16.79
C GLN A 539 -2.66 27.16 16.08
N GLN A 540 -2.79 26.56 14.88
CA GLN A 540 -1.67 26.12 14.06
C GLN A 540 -1.14 27.20 13.09
N GLY A 541 -1.71 28.42 13.12
CA GLY A 541 -1.36 29.48 12.17
C GLY A 541 -1.89 29.24 10.75
N ILE A 542 -2.90 28.38 10.62
CA ILE A 542 -3.55 28.03 9.36
C ILE A 542 -4.85 28.84 9.19
N LYS A 543 -5.13 29.29 7.97
CA LYS A 543 -6.38 29.94 7.56
C LYS A 543 -7.24 29.01 6.71
N VAL A 544 -8.53 29.29 6.58
CA VAL A 544 -9.50 28.43 5.92
C VAL A 544 -10.27 29.21 4.84
N VAL A 545 -10.21 28.72 3.61
CA VAL A 545 -11.18 29.06 2.55
C VAL A 545 -12.46 28.29 2.88
N VAL A 546 -13.51 29.00 3.31
CA VAL A 546 -14.76 28.40 3.77
C VAL A 546 -15.74 28.33 2.60
N GLY A 547 -15.92 27.14 2.06
CA GLY A 547 -16.86 26.86 0.98
C GLY A 547 -18.32 26.79 1.43
N HIS A 548 -19.20 27.22 0.55
CA HIS A 548 -20.64 27.09 0.64
C HIS A 548 -21.17 26.37 -0.60
N TRP A 549 -21.61 25.14 -0.45
CA TRP A 549 -22.22 24.37 -1.53
C TRP A 549 -23.43 25.08 -2.13
N LEU A 550 -23.48 25.09 -3.46
CA LEU A 550 -24.63 25.48 -4.26
C LEU A 550 -25.04 24.28 -5.14
N ASN A 551 -26.35 24.11 -5.35
CA ASN A 551 -26.90 22.97 -6.06
C ASN A 551 -26.63 23.11 -7.57
N GLN A 552 -25.79 22.21 -8.09
CA GLN A 552 -25.38 22.17 -9.49
C GLN A 552 -26.54 22.03 -10.48
N GLY A 553 -27.65 21.38 -10.09
CA GLY A 553 -28.82 21.16 -10.93
C GLY A 553 -29.98 22.16 -10.75
N ALA A 554 -29.85 23.14 -9.84
CA ALA A 554 -30.94 24.06 -9.51
C ALA A 554 -31.33 24.96 -10.71
N ASP A 555 -32.62 25.34 -10.75
CA ASP A 555 -33.10 26.33 -11.71
C ASP A 555 -32.84 27.75 -11.19
N TYR A 556 -31.62 28.26 -11.42
CA TYR A 556 -31.26 29.62 -10.99
C TYR A 556 -32.03 30.73 -11.70
N VAL A 557 -32.73 30.43 -12.81
CA VAL A 557 -33.59 31.40 -13.49
C VAL A 557 -34.89 31.56 -12.71
N ASN A 558 -35.58 30.45 -12.43
CA ASN A 558 -36.97 30.47 -11.97
C ASN A 558 -37.13 30.16 -10.47
N ASP A 559 -36.24 29.39 -9.85
CA ASP A 559 -36.37 28.95 -8.45
C ASP A 559 -35.92 30.03 -7.47
N THR A 560 -36.76 31.05 -7.32
CA THR A 560 -36.53 32.17 -6.40
C THR A 560 -36.58 31.72 -4.93
N ALA A 561 -37.35 30.67 -4.61
CA ALA A 561 -37.43 30.14 -3.26
C ALA A 561 -36.09 29.53 -2.82
N TYR A 562 -35.52 28.66 -3.66
CA TYR A 562 -34.18 28.10 -3.43
C TYR A 562 -33.13 29.20 -3.26
N LYS A 563 -33.08 30.17 -4.19
CA LYS A 563 -32.13 31.28 -4.13
C LYS A 563 -32.24 32.09 -2.83
N ASN A 564 -33.46 32.42 -2.41
CA ASN A 564 -33.67 33.18 -1.18
C ASN A 564 -33.26 32.40 0.07
N THR A 565 -33.65 31.12 0.15
CA THR A 565 -33.32 30.25 1.28
C THR A 565 -31.81 30.08 1.41
N VAL A 566 -31.12 29.67 0.34
CA VAL A 566 -29.68 29.40 0.38
C VAL A 566 -28.86 30.67 0.63
N LYS A 567 -29.24 31.81 0.06
CA LYS A 567 -28.60 33.09 0.38
C LYS A 567 -28.72 33.43 1.86
N ALA A 568 -29.90 33.24 2.45
CA ALA A 568 -30.12 33.49 3.87
C ALA A 568 -29.30 32.53 4.76
N GLU A 569 -29.22 31.24 4.39
CA GLU A 569 -28.40 30.24 5.09
C GLU A 569 -26.90 30.58 5.05
N ILE A 570 -26.38 30.98 3.89
CA ILE A 570 -24.99 31.42 3.74
C ILE A 570 -24.71 32.61 4.65
N VAL A 571 -25.55 33.64 4.64
CA VAL A 571 -25.39 34.83 5.49
C VAL A 571 -25.48 34.47 6.98
N ALA A 572 -26.34 33.53 7.37
CA ALA A 572 -26.41 33.06 8.76
C ALA A 572 -25.11 32.38 9.19
N ARG A 573 -24.56 31.49 8.36
CA ARG A 573 -23.26 30.83 8.61
C ARG A 573 -22.10 31.82 8.67
N VAL A 574 -22.05 32.78 7.74
CA VAL A 574 -21.06 33.87 7.77
C VAL A 574 -21.13 34.63 9.10
N ASN A 575 -22.33 35.04 9.55
CA ASN A 575 -22.48 35.74 10.82
C ASN A 575 -22.04 34.89 12.03
N ALA A 576 -22.26 33.58 11.98
CA ALA A 576 -21.82 32.67 13.03
C ALA A 576 -20.29 32.49 13.07
N LEU A 577 -19.60 32.60 11.94
CA LEU A 577 -18.21 32.19 11.77
C LEU A 577 -17.20 33.35 11.60
N LYS A 578 -17.61 34.52 11.08
CA LYS A 578 -16.73 35.65 10.71
C LYS A 578 -15.78 36.16 11.79
N ASN A 579 -16.13 35.95 13.06
CA ASN A 579 -15.33 36.42 14.20
C ASN A 579 -14.19 35.47 14.61
N ARG A 580 -13.97 34.38 13.86
CA ARG A 580 -12.90 33.42 14.13
C ARG A 580 -11.64 33.76 13.34
N GLN A 581 -10.48 33.73 14.01
CA GLN A 581 -9.18 33.88 13.35
C GLN A 581 -8.90 32.80 12.30
N GLY A 582 -9.62 31.68 12.26
CA GLY A 582 -9.41 30.67 11.23
C GLY A 582 -9.84 31.11 9.83
N VAL A 583 -10.74 32.10 9.69
CA VAL A 583 -11.36 32.43 8.39
C VAL A 583 -10.36 33.18 7.49
N LEU A 584 -10.20 32.70 6.24
CA LEU A 584 -9.49 33.44 5.19
C LEU A 584 -10.45 34.23 4.31
N MET A 585 -11.44 33.54 3.74
CA MET A 585 -12.39 34.05 2.76
C MET A 585 -13.58 33.09 2.60
N TRP A 586 -14.63 33.57 1.95
CA TRP A 586 -15.85 32.82 1.65
C TRP A 586 -15.87 32.38 0.17
N ASP A 587 -16.05 31.10 -0.11
CA ASP A 587 -16.14 30.53 -1.47
C ASP A 587 -17.58 30.09 -1.76
N VAL A 588 -18.26 30.76 -2.68
CA VAL A 588 -19.69 30.60 -2.94
C VAL A 588 -19.90 29.70 -4.16
N GLY A 589 -20.22 28.43 -3.91
CA GLY A 589 -20.40 27.40 -4.93
C GLY A 589 -19.11 26.75 -5.41
N ASN A 590 -19.26 25.60 -6.06
CA ASN A 590 -18.16 24.82 -6.64
C ASN A 590 -18.65 24.11 -7.92
N GLU A 591 -18.05 24.45 -9.05
CA GLU A 591 -18.21 23.79 -10.36
C GLU A 591 -19.63 23.85 -10.95
N VAL A 592 -20.44 24.81 -10.53
CA VAL A 592 -21.85 24.88 -10.95
C VAL A 592 -21.99 25.27 -12.42
N ILE A 593 -21.15 26.16 -12.97
CA ILE A 593 -21.29 26.59 -14.37
C ILE A 593 -20.88 25.45 -15.32
N LEU A 594 -19.84 24.68 -14.96
CA LEU A 594 -19.39 23.54 -15.77
C LEU A 594 -20.48 22.47 -15.83
N THR A 595 -20.96 22.01 -14.68
CA THR A 595 -21.85 20.84 -14.60
C THR A 595 -23.27 21.11 -15.09
N MET A 596 -23.68 22.36 -15.31
CA MET A 596 -25.02 22.70 -15.82
C MET A 596 -25.39 21.98 -17.13
N GLN A 597 -24.39 21.70 -17.97
CA GLN A 597 -24.57 20.98 -19.23
C GLN A 597 -24.90 19.48 -19.02
N ASP A 598 -24.57 18.92 -17.87
CA ASP A 598 -24.70 17.49 -17.58
C ASP A 598 -26.13 17.10 -17.16
N HIS A 599 -27.01 18.09 -16.98
CA HIS A 599 -28.40 17.90 -16.54
C HIS A 599 -29.40 17.70 -17.70
N GLY A 600 -28.93 17.38 -18.92
CA GLY A 600 -29.77 17.05 -20.07
C GLY A 600 -30.66 18.20 -20.57
N LEU A 601 -30.24 19.45 -20.31
CA LEU A 601 -30.99 20.65 -20.66
C LEU A 601 -30.66 21.11 -22.10
N PRO A 602 -31.60 21.75 -22.82
CA PRO A 602 -31.30 22.44 -24.07
C PRO A 602 -30.20 23.50 -23.90
N ALA A 603 -29.35 23.68 -24.92
CA ALA A 603 -28.16 24.54 -24.82
C ALA A 603 -28.49 26.01 -24.47
N ASP A 604 -29.61 26.53 -24.96
CA ASP A 604 -30.10 27.88 -24.63
C ASP A 604 -30.55 27.99 -23.16
N VAL A 605 -31.15 26.93 -22.61
CA VAL A 605 -31.52 26.85 -21.19
C VAL A 605 -30.28 26.75 -20.30
N VAL A 606 -29.27 25.96 -20.70
CA VAL A 606 -27.97 25.88 -20.02
C VAL A 606 -27.35 27.27 -19.93
N GLU A 607 -27.27 27.98 -21.06
CA GLU A 607 -26.68 29.33 -21.10
C GLU A 607 -27.45 30.32 -20.22
N ALA A 608 -28.78 30.33 -20.28
CA ALA A 608 -29.60 31.17 -19.42
C ALA A 608 -29.37 30.88 -17.92
N ARG A 609 -29.21 29.60 -17.55
CA ARG A 609 -28.91 29.20 -16.16
C ARG A 609 -27.51 29.60 -15.72
N ARG A 610 -26.50 29.55 -16.59
CA ARG A 610 -25.13 30.02 -16.28
C ARG A 610 -25.12 31.50 -15.95
N VAL A 611 -25.80 32.30 -16.76
CA VAL A 611 -25.95 33.74 -16.52
C VAL A 611 -26.69 34.00 -15.20
N ALA A 612 -27.83 33.33 -14.98
CA ALA A 612 -28.63 33.53 -13.77
C ALA A 612 -27.89 33.09 -12.50
N TYR A 613 -27.09 32.01 -12.57
CA TYR A 613 -26.23 31.57 -11.49
C TYR A 613 -25.15 32.62 -11.16
N ALA A 614 -24.43 33.15 -12.16
CA ALA A 614 -23.43 34.18 -11.92
C ALA A 614 -24.04 35.46 -11.31
N GLN A 615 -25.24 35.86 -11.75
CA GLN A 615 -26.00 36.95 -11.12
C GLN A 615 -26.34 36.64 -9.66
N PHE A 616 -26.77 35.41 -9.36
CA PHE A 616 -27.06 34.99 -8.00
C PHE A 616 -25.81 34.98 -7.11
N VAL A 617 -24.67 34.50 -7.61
CA VAL A 617 -23.38 34.59 -6.92
C VAL A 617 -23.05 36.03 -6.55
N ASN A 618 -23.35 37.00 -7.43
CA ASN A 618 -23.17 38.42 -7.11
C ASN A 618 -24.06 38.88 -5.95
N GLU A 619 -25.34 38.49 -5.95
CA GLU A 619 -26.25 38.84 -4.86
C GLU A 619 -25.78 38.26 -3.51
N VAL A 620 -25.29 37.01 -3.52
CA VAL A 620 -24.73 36.38 -2.33
C VAL A 620 -23.47 37.11 -1.87
N ALA A 621 -22.54 37.43 -2.78
CA ALA A 621 -21.33 38.16 -2.44
C ALA A 621 -21.62 39.53 -1.80
N GLN A 622 -22.56 40.30 -2.35
CA GLN A 622 -23.01 41.56 -1.76
C GLN A 622 -23.60 41.37 -0.35
N ALA A 623 -24.41 40.33 -0.16
CA ALA A 623 -25.00 40.03 1.15
C ALA A 623 -23.95 39.58 2.17
N VAL A 624 -22.94 38.81 1.73
CA VAL A 624 -21.80 38.40 2.56
C VAL A 624 -20.96 39.62 2.96
N HIS A 625 -20.62 40.52 2.04
CA HIS A 625 -19.89 41.76 2.38
C HIS A 625 -20.65 42.66 3.36
N ALA A 626 -21.97 42.73 3.23
CA ALA A 626 -22.80 43.48 4.18
C ALA A 626 -22.77 42.84 5.59
N ALA A 627 -22.70 41.51 5.67
CA ALA A 627 -22.60 40.78 6.92
C ALA A 627 -21.18 40.78 7.50
N ASP A 628 -20.16 40.68 6.66
CA ASP A 628 -18.76 40.53 7.00
C ASP A 628 -17.87 41.40 6.08
N PRO A 629 -17.53 42.62 6.51
CA PRO A 629 -16.64 43.50 5.76
C PRO A 629 -15.16 43.10 5.93
N PHE A 630 -14.84 42.05 6.68
CA PHE A 630 -13.47 41.70 7.04
C PHE A 630 -12.86 40.59 6.18
N HIS A 631 -13.64 39.87 5.37
CA HIS A 631 -13.15 38.77 4.56
C HIS A 631 -13.58 38.87 3.08
N PRO A 632 -12.70 38.50 2.13
CA PRO A 632 -13.04 38.42 0.72
C PRO A 632 -14.09 37.35 0.39
N VAL A 633 -14.74 37.49 -0.76
CA VAL A 633 -15.66 36.51 -1.35
C VAL A 633 -15.18 36.10 -2.74
N THR A 634 -15.19 34.80 -3.02
CA THR A 634 -14.86 34.20 -4.32
C THR A 634 -15.93 33.17 -4.72
N SER A 635 -15.83 32.62 -5.94
CA SER A 635 -16.64 31.50 -6.43
C SER A 635 -15.78 30.65 -7.38
N THR A 636 -15.90 29.32 -7.25
CA THR A 636 -15.01 28.34 -7.89
C THR A 636 -15.69 27.54 -9.01
N ASP A 637 -15.02 27.40 -10.15
CA ASP A 637 -15.41 26.49 -11.25
C ASP A 637 -14.21 25.73 -11.82
N ALA A 638 -14.45 24.58 -12.47
CA ALA A 638 -13.41 23.69 -13.02
C ALA A 638 -12.99 24.01 -14.46
N TYR A 639 -12.97 25.30 -14.82
CA TYR A 639 -12.42 25.81 -16.08
C TYR A 639 -12.39 27.35 -16.09
N THR A 640 -11.44 27.93 -16.81
CA THR A 640 -11.19 29.39 -16.84
C THR A 640 -12.26 30.19 -17.58
N HIS A 641 -13.01 29.59 -18.50
CA HIS A 641 -14.06 30.31 -19.23
C HIS A 641 -15.25 30.69 -18.35
N ALA A 642 -15.45 30.05 -17.19
CA ALA A 642 -16.41 30.51 -16.18
C ALA A 642 -16.18 31.97 -15.75
N TRP A 643 -14.92 32.43 -15.78
CA TRP A 643 -14.56 33.80 -15.42
C TRP A 643 -15.20 34.87 -16.31
N THR A 644 -15.56 34.56 -17.56
CA THR A 644 -16.27 35.53 -18.41
C THR A 644 -17.66 35.85 -17.89
N TYR A 645 -18.32 34.88 -17.26
CA TYR A 645 -19.61 35.08 -16.60
C TYR A 645 -19.43 35.92 -15.33
N TYR A 646 -18.46 35.57 -14.49
CA TYR A 646 -18.20 36.30 -13.25
C TYR A 646 -17.75 37.75 -13.48
N GLN A 647 -16.92 38.00 -14.49
CA GLN A 647 -16.50 39.36 -14.85
C GLN A 647 -17.69 40.23 -15.26
N ARG A 648 -18.69 39.66 -15.96
CA ARG A 648 -19.85 40.41 -16.46
C ARG A 648 -20.97 40.53 -15.43
N TYR A 649 -21.22 39.47 -14.66
CA TYR A 649 -22.43 39.34 -13.83
C TYR A 649 -22.15 39.29 -12.33
N SER A 650 -20.89 39.13 -11.90
CA SER A 650 -20.49 39.04 -10.50
C SER A 650 -19.40 40.05 -10.10
N PRO A 651 -19.59 41.36 -10.35
CA PRO A 651 -18.62 42.38 -10.00
C PRO A 651 -18.31 42.46 -8.50
N ALA A 652 -19.18 41.95 -7.62
CA ALA A 652 -18.95 41.95 -6.16
C ALA A 652 -17.95 40.89 -5.67
N LEU A 653 -17.50 39.93 -6.49
CA LEU A 653 -16.42 39.02 -6.07
C LEU A 653 -15.10 39.78 -5.86
N ASP A 654 -14.29 39.44 -4.87
CA ASP A 654 -13.01 40.13 -4.64
C ASP A 654 -11.87 39.56 -5.51
N LEU A 655 -11.98 38.28 -5.88
CA LEU A 655 -11.05 37.56 -6.73
C LEU A 655 -11.80 36.52 -7.57
N LEU A 656 -11.10 35.94 -8.55
CA LEU A 656 -11.57 34.78 -9.31
C LEU A 656 -10.97 33.50 -8.70
N ALA A 657 -11.67 32.38 -8.80
CA ALA A 657 -11.13 31.07 -8.42
C ALA A 657 -11.34 30.04 -9.53
N VAL A 658 -10.47 29.02 -9.58
CA VAL A 658 -10.53 27.95 -10.57
C VAL A 658 -9.98 26.64 -10.01
N ASN A 659 -10.64 25.53 -10.35
CA ASN A 659 -10.10 24.18 -10.23
C ASN A 659 -9.42 23.83 -11.58
N SER A 660 -8.15 23.45 -11.57
CA SER A 660 -7.41 23.13 -12.79
C SER A 660 -6.28 22.12 -12.53
N TYR A 661 -6.32 21.00 -13.24
CA TYR A 661 -5.40 19.88 -13.08
C TYR A 661 -4.38 19.85 -14.24
N GLY A 662 -4.58 19.00 -15.24
CA GLY A 662 -3.69 18.88 -16.40
C GLY A 662 -3.58 20.16 -17.26
N ALA A 663 -4.55 21.07 -17.15
CA ALA A 663 -4.56 22.37 -17.84
C ALA A 663 -3.96 23.54 -17.04
N ILE A 664 -3.34 23.31 -15.87
CA ILE A 664 -2.83 24.38 -14.99
C ILE A 664 -1.93 25.39 -15.71
N GLY A 665 -1.16 24.93 -16.69
CA GLY A 665 -0.24 25.77 -17.48
C GLY A 665 -0.93 26.85 -18.32
N THR A 666 -2.22 26.71 -18.65
CA THR A 666 -2.96 27.69 -19.48
C THR A 666 -3.67 28.74 -18.65
N VAL A 667 -3.83 28.56 -17.34
CA VAL A 667 -4.60 29.48 -16.47
C VAL A 667 -4.10 30.92 -16.59
N LYS A 668 -2.78 31.13 -16.64
CA LYS A 668 -2.17 32.45 -16.85
C LYS A 668 -2.52 33.03 -18.21
N SER A 669 -2.40 32.27 -19.29
CA SER A 669 -2.71 32.77 -20.64
C SER A 669 -4.19 33.07 -20.80
N ASP A 670 -5.06 32.25 -20.21
CA ASP A 670 -6.51 32.44 -20.25
C ASP A 670 -6.89 33.73 -19.51
N TRP A 671 -6.25 34.01 -18.37
CA TRP A 671 -6.46 35.27 -17.65
C TRP A 671 -6.09 36.50 -18.49
N ILE A 672 -4.94 36.45 -19.17
CA ILE A 672 -4.46 37.54 -20.02
C ILE A 672 -5.38 37.71 -21.23
N ALA A 673 -5.71 36.62 -21.93
CA ALA A 673 -6.54 36.63 -23.12
C ALA A 673 -7.99 37.04 -22.82
N GLY A 674 -8.51 36.66 -21.65
CA GLY A 674 -9.84 37.05 -21.16
C GLY A 674 -9.94 38.51 -20.73
N GLY A 675 -8.81 39.24 -20.61
CA GLY A 675 -8.80 40.64 -20.17
C GLY A 675 -9.36 40.81 -18.75
N HIS A 676 -9.13 39.84 -17.87
CA HIS A 676 -9.63 39.87 -16.50
C HIS A 676 -8.92 40.94 -15.67
N THR A 677 -9.65 41.56 -14.74
CA THR A 677 -9.16 42.71 -13.95
C THR A 677 -9.10 42.45 -12.45
N LYS A 678 -9.25 41.18 -12.05
CA LYS A 678 -9.16 40.72 -10.66
C LYS A 678 -8.06 39.67 -10.55
N PRO A 679 -7.38 39.56 -9.40
CA PRO A 679 -6.46 38.46 -9.16
C PRO A 679 -7.22 37.13 -9.08
N TYR A 680 -6.49 36.02 -9.13
CA TYR A 680 -7.10 34.69 -8.98
C TYR A 680 -6.40 33.81 -7.96
N LEU A 681 -7.14 32.82 -7.47
CA LEU A 681 -6.66 31.74 -6.62
C LEU A 681 -6.91 30.41 -7.33
N LEU A 682 -5.92 29.52 -7.35
CA LEU A 682 -6.16 28.12 -7.69
C LEU A 682 -6.78 27.43 -6.47
N THR A 683 -8.00 26.93 -6.60
CA THR A 683 -8.73 26.31 -5.49
C THR A 683 -8.64 24.79 -5.46
N GLU A 684 -8.30 24.17 -6.60
CA GLU A 684 -7.86 22.78 -6.71
C GLU A 684 -6.87 22.66 -7.87
N GLY A 685 -5.81 21.87 -7.69
CA GLY A 685 -4.88 21.50 -8.75
C GLY A 685 -3.92 20.41 -8.32
N GLY A 686 -3.08 19.96 -9.24
CA GLY A 686 -2.18 18.84 -9.00
C GLY A 686 -1.95 18.01 -10.26
N PRO A 687 -1.77 16.68 -10.14
CA PRO A 687 -1.58 15.82 -11.30
C PRO A 687 -2.85 15.70 -12.15
N ASN A 688 -2.69 15.25 -13.39
CA ASN A 688 -3.79 15.05 -14.34
C ASN A 688 -4.89 14.15 -13.75
N GLY A 689 -6.14 14.55 -13.94
CA GLY A 689 -7.32 13.75 -13.63
C GLY A 689 -7.52 12.61 -14.65
N GLU A 690 -8.40 11.66 -14.31
CA GLU A 690 -8.67 10.50 -15.18
C GLU A 690 -9.26 10.88 -16.54
N TRP A 691 -9.93 12.03 -16.63
CA TRP A 691 -10.50 12.56 -17.86
C TRP A 691 -9.46 13.26 -18.76
N GLU A 692 -8.21 13.37 -18.31
CA GLU A 692 -7.13 14.09 -19.00
C GLU A 692 -6.01 13.16 -19.48
N VAL A 693 -6.16 11.85 -19.31
CA VAL A 693 -5.16 10.85 -19.70
C VAL A 693 -5.73 9.91 -20.77
N PRO A 694 -4.88 9.37 -21.67
CA PRO A 694 -5.31 8.35 -22.62
C PRO A 694 -5.67 7.04 -21.91
N ASP A 695 -6.40 6.17 -22.59
CA ASP A 695 -6.61 4.80 -22.11
C ASP A 695 -5.36 3.93 -22.31
N ASP A 696 -5.19 2.95 -21.41
CA ASP A 696 -4.16 1.92 -21.48
C ASP A 696 -4.53 0.74 -22.40
N VAL A 697 -3.70 -0.32 -22.40
CA VAL A 697 -3.89 -1.52 -23.25
C VAL A 697 -5.21 -2.27 -23.02
N ASN A 698 -5.87 -2.05 -21.87
CA ASN A 698 -7.16 -2.65 -21.54
C ASN A 698 -8.34 -1.68 -21.72
N GLY A 699 -8.12 -0.48 -22.27
CA GLY A 699 -9.18 0.48 -22.58
C GLY A 699 -9.72 1.23 -21.36
N VAL A 700 -8.89 1.45 -20.34
CA VAL A 700 -9.23 2.26 -19.16
C VAL A 700 -8.16 3.33 -18.94
N PRO A 701 -8.47 4.48 -18.30
CA PRO A 701 -7.52 5.58 -18.14
C PRO A 701 -6.15 5.16 -17.59
N ASP A 702 -5.07 5.49 -18.31
CA ASP A 702 -3.69 5.21 -17.92
C ASP A 702 -3.25 6.19 -16.83
N GLU A 703 -3.31 5.71 -15.59
CA GLU A 703 -3.03 6.55 -14.43
C GLU A 703 -1.55 6.90 -14.34
N PRO A 704 -1.20 8.19 -14.16
CA PRO A 704 0.19 8.59 -14.03
C PRO A 704 0.91 7.84 -12.92
N THR A 705 2.17 7.47 -13.15
CA THR A 705 3.03 6.86 -12.14
C THR A 705 3.17 7.75 -10.91
N ASP A 706 3.54 7.19 -9.76
CA ASP A 706 3.68 8.00 -8.53
C ASP A 706 4.73 9.12 -8.68
N LEU A 707 5.79 8.82 -9.43
CA LEU A 707 6.84 9.78 -9.79
C LEU A 707 6.31 10.89 -10.72
N ALA A 708 5.42 10.56 -11.65
CA ALA A 708 4.76 11.54 -12.51
C ALA A 708 3.79 12.41 -11.70
N LYS A 709 3.04 11.84 -10.74
CA LYS A 709 2.17 12.61 -9.84
C LYS A 709 2.95 13.58 -8.98
N ARG A 710 4.09 13.16 -8.42
CA ARG A 710 5.04 14.04 -7.71
C ARG A 710 5.47 15.23 -8.57
N ALA A 711 5.83 14.97 -9.83
CA ALA A 711 6.19 16.02 -10.78
C ALA A 711 5.00 16.94 -11.10
N GLY A 712 3.79 16.38 -11.22
CA GLY A 712 2.53 17.11 -11.43
C GLY A 712 2.26 18.16 -10.37
N TYR A 713 2.37 17.81 -9.08
CA TYR A 713 2.24 18.80 -7.99
C TYR A 713 3.29 19.91 -8.06
N THR A 714 4.53 19.55 -8.36
CA THR A 714 5.61 20.55 -8.50
C THR A 714 5.33 21.50 -9.67
N ALA A 715 4.86 20.95 -10.80
CA ALA A 715 4.49 21.72 -11.98
C ALA A 715 3.28 22.63 -11.71
N SER A 716 2.26 22.15 -10.98
CA SER A 716 1.09 22.91 -10.56
C SER A 716 1.50 24.15 -9.78
N TRP A 717 2.27 23.97 -8.69
CA TRP A 717 2.76 25.07 -7.88
C TRP A 717 3.60 26.07 -8.69
N ASN A 718 4.51 25.58 -9.53
CA ASN A 718 5.35 26.45 -10.37
C ASN A 718 4.54 27.27 -11.39
N ALA A 719 3.48 26.70 -11.96
CA ALA A 719 2.59 27.41 -12.88
C ALA A 719 1.92 28.60 -12.18
N ILE A 720 1.45 28.39 -10.94
CA ILE A 720 0.86 29.46 -10.11
C ILE A 720 1.88 30.53 -9.74
N LYS A 721 3.09 30.12 -9.31
CA LYS A 721 4.19 31.05 -9.04
C LYS A 721 4.64 31.83 -10.28
N GLY A 722 4.32 31.33 -11.48
CA GLY A 722 4.62 31.97 -12.77
C GLY A 722 3.79 33.22 -13.09
N HIS A 723 2.84 33.63 -12.24
CA HIS A 723 2.01 34.83 -12.42
C HIS A 723 2.02 35.77 -11.20
N PRO A 724 3.19 36.29 -10.80
CA PRO A 724 3.32 37.14 -9.62
C PRO A 724 2.48 38.40 -9.75
N GLY A 725 1.88 38.86 -8.65
CA GLY A 725 1.00 40.03 -8.63
C GLY A 725 -0.39 39.80 -9.22
N VAL A 726 -0.73 38.58 -9.63
CA VAL A 726 -2.08 38.22 -10.10
C VAL A 726 -2.56 36.91 -9.47
N ALA A 727 -1.76 35.85 -9.51
CA ALA A 727 -2.04 34.64 -8.77
C ALA A 727 -1.72 34.83 -7.28
N LEU A 728 -2.69 34.57 -6.41
CA LEU A 728 -2.55 34.76 -4.95
C LEU A 728 -2.05 33.51 -4.22
N GLY A 729 -1.87 32.41 -4.95
CA GLY A 729 -1.44 31.12 -4.46
C GLY A 729 -2.37 29.99 -4.91
N ALA A 730 -2.33 28.87 -4.17
CA ALA A 730 -3.05 27.66 -4.53
C ALA A 730 -3.51 26.86 -3.30
N THR A 731 -4.62 26.15 -3.41
CA THR A 731 -4.92 24.97 -2.59
C THR A 731 -4.83 23.72 -3.45
N GLU A 732 -3.74 22.96 -3.30
CA GLU A 732 -3.51 21.75 -4.09
C GLU A 732 -4.45 20.62 -3.63
N PHE A 733 -4.79 19.72 -4.55
CA PHE A 733 -5.71 18.62 -4.35
C PHE A 733 -4.91 17.31 -4.31
N HIS A 734 -4.88 16.52 -3.23
CA HIS A 734 -5.74 16.59 -2.04
C HIS A 734 -5.06 16.05 -0.77
N TYR A 735 -5.31 16.68 0.39
CA TYR A 735 -4.98 16.08 1.68
C TYR A 735 -6.17 15.23 2.12
N GLY A 736 -6.24 14.00 1.62
CA GLY A 736 -7.35 13.07 1.84
C GLY A 736 -6.96 11.84 2.65
N LEU A 737 -7.95 11.08 3.10
CA LEU A 737 -7.74 9.82 3.85
C LEU A 737 -8.26 8.60 3.09
N GLU A 738 -8.97 8.82 2.00
CA GLU A 738 -9.56 7.79 1.16
C GLU A 738 -8.47 6.83 0.70
N ASN A 739 -8.71 5.53 0.91
CA ASN A 739 -7.90 4.45 0.39
C ASN A 739 -8.68 3.71 -0.70
N ASP A 740 -9.07 4.48 -1.71
CA ASP A 740 -9.88 4.06 -2.84
C ASP A 740 -9.22 4.51 -4.16
N PHE A 741 -9.83 4.21 -5.30
CA PHE A 741 -9.34 4.66 -6.61
C PHE A 741 -9.05 6.17 -6.65
N GLY A 742 -9.96 7.00 -6.13
CA GLY A 742 -9.82 8.45 -6.16
C GLY A 742 -8.67 8.91 -5.27
N GLY A 743 -8.55 8.32 -4.09
CA GLY A 743 -7.51 8.62 -3.12
C GLY A 743 -6.11 8.25 -3.63
N VAL A 744 -5.94 7.10 -4.27
CA VAL A 744 -4.66 6.72 -4.89
C VAL A 744 -4.36 7.58 -6.10
N TRP A 745 -5.36 8.01 -6.87
CA TRP A 745 -5.13 8.87 -8.02
C TRP A 745 -4.65 10.26 -7.61
N LEU A 746 -5.40 10.91 -6.72
CA LEU A 746 -5.34 12.36 -6.52
C LEU A 746 -4.88 12.82 -5.14
N ASN A 747 -4.74 11.93 -4.16
CA ASN A 747 -4.34 12.39 -2.84
C ASN A 747 -2.81 12.44 -2.67
N ALA A 748 -2.34 13.48 -2.00
CA ALA A 748 -1.00 13.59 -1.43
C ALA A 748 -0.81 12.68 -0.20
N THR A 749 -1.92 12.29 0.44
CA THR A 749 -2.00 11.31 1.54
C THR A 749 -3.09 10.29 1.25
N THR A 750 -2.87 9.00 1.47
CA THR A 750 -3.93 7.98 1.25
C THR A 750 -3.90 6.97 2.38
N GLY A 751 -5.07 6.56 2.89
CA GLY A 751 -5.16 5.63 4.03
C GLY A 751 -4.41 6.07 5.30
N GLY A 752 -4.06 7.37 5.41
CA GLY A 752 -3.23 7.89 6.49
C GLY A 752 -1.71 7.86 6.25
N TRP A 753 -1.25 7.41 5.07
CA TRP A 753 0.16 7.42 4.67
C TRP A 753 0.49 8.60 3.77
N ARG A 754 1.67 9.18 3.96
CA ARG A 754 2.17 10.28 3.12
C ARG A 754 2.79 9.74 1.84
N ARG A 755 2.43 10.34 0.70
CA ARG A 755 2.92 9.94 -0.62
C ARG A 755 3.98 10.92 -1.15
N LEU A 756 4.57 10.60 -2.30
CA LEU A 756 5.58 11.46 -2.93
C LEU A 756 5.05 12.89 -3.19
N GLY A 757 3.76 13.06 -3.50
CA GLY A 757 3.11 14.36 -3.66
C GLY A 757 3.17 15.24 -2.39
N TYR A 758 2.95 14.66 -1.20
CA TYR A 758 3.08 15.37 0.07
C TYR A 758 4.49 15.98 0.22
N HIS A 759 5.52 15.17 -0.06
CA HIS A 759 6.90 15.59 0.13
C HIS A 759 7.36 16.62 -0.89
N ALA A 760 6.88 16.52 -2.14
CA ALA A 760 7.12 17.54 -3.16
C ALA A 760 6.53 18.90 -2.77
N LEU A 761 5.28 18.91 -2.30
CA LEU A 761 4.63 20.14 -1.84
C LEU A 761 5.29 20.69 -0.57
N ARG A 762 5.71 19.83 0.37
CA ARG A 762 6.49 20.27 1.52
C ARG A 762 7.76 21.00 1.11
N GLN A 763 8.52 20.41 0.19
CA GLN A 763 9.72 21.04 -0.35
C GLN A 763 9.40 22.36 -1.04
N ALA A 764 8.32 22.42 -1.82
CA ALA A 764 7.87 23.63 -2.50
C ALA A 764 7.46 24.76 -1.53
N TYR A 765 6.77 24.43 -0.43
CA TYR A 765 6.23 25.39 0.52
C TYR A 765 7.24 25.87 1.56
N THR A 766 8.17 25.01 1.97
CA THR A 766 9.15 25.28 3.03
C THR A 766 10.56 25.54 2.52
N GLY A 767 10.87 25.13 1.28
CA GLY A 767 12.24 25.09 0.74
C GLY A 767 13.09 23.96 1.32
N GLN A 768 12.54 23.09 2.16
CA GLN A 768 13.26 22.02 2.85
C GLN A 768 12.78 20.63 2.39
N ALA A 769 13.72 19.76 2.03
CA ALA A 769 13.43 18.34 1.81
C ALA A 769 13.05 17.66 3.12
N ALA A 770 12.20 16.62 3.06
CA ALA A 770 11.91 15.81 4.22
C ALA A 770 13.11 14.94 4.56
N ALA A 771 13.31 14.63 5.85
CA ALA A 771 14.39 13.76 6.28
C ALA A 771 14.19 12.30 5.81
N ASN A 772 12.94 11.91 5.55
CA ASN A 772 12.54 10.59 5.14
C ASN A 772 11.36 10.70 4.16
N THR A 773 11.43 9.95 3.07
CA THR A 773 10.55 10.06 1.89
C THR A 773 10.15 8.67 1.42
N PRO A 774 8.96 8.51 0.82
CA PRO A 774 8.46 7.19 0.45
C PRO A 774 9.37 6.43 -0.52
N PRO A 775 9.29 5.08 -0.53
CA PRO A 775 9.96 4.26 -1.53
C PRO A 775 9.53 4.66 -2.94
N GLU A 776 10.48 4.75 -3.85
CA GLU A 776 10.24 5.09 -5.25
C GLU A 776 10.08 3.82 -6.08
N ILE A 777 8.90 3.61 -6.65
CA ILE A 777 8.67 2.56 -7.64
C ILE A 777 9.02 3.12 -9.03
N THR A 778 10.11 2.63 -9.60
CA THR A 778 10.65 3.12 -10.89
C THR A 778 10.17 2.31 -12.09
N ALA A 779 9.70 1.08 -11.85
CA ALA A 779 9.11 0.21 -12.86
C ALA A 779 8.09 -0.74 -12.24
N MET A 780 7.02 -1.03 -12.99
CA MET A 780 6.02 -2.04 -12.66
C MET A 780 5.51 -2.73 -13.93
N SER A 781 5.39 -4.06 -13.90
CA SER A 781 4.78 -4.86 -14.97
C SER A 781 3.84 -5.92 -14.43
N VAL A 782 2.84 -6.29 -15.24
CA VAL A 782 1.86 -7.35 -14.96
C VAL A 782 1.91 -8.37 -16.10
N SER A 783 1.96 -9.67 -15.78
CA SER A 783 2.05 -10.73 -16.79
C SER A 783 1.28 -12.01 -16.41
N PRO A 784 0.34 -12.49 -17.24
CA PRO A 784 -0.22 -11.81 -18.41
C PRO A 784 -1.03 -10.58 -18.00
N GLN A 785 -1.16 -9.58 -18.88
CA GLN A 785 -1.89 -8.35 -18.58
C GLN A 785 -3.31 -8.34 -19.18
N THR A 786 -3.48 -8.83 -20.41
CA THR A 786 -4.73 -8.69 -21.17
C THR A 786 -5.65 -9.92 -21.12
N ALA A 787 -5.19 -11.01 -20.53
CA ALA A 787 -5.93 -12.26 -20.41
C ALA A 787 -5.46 -13.04 -19.18
N VAL A 788 -5.94 -12.62 -18.00
CA VAL A 788 -5.71 -13.33 -16.73
C VAL A 788 -6.89 -14.26 -16.45
N PRO A 789 -6.69 -15.58 -16.38
CA PRO A 789 -7.76 -16.51 -16.00
C PRO A 789 -8.37 -16.18 -14.63
N ALA A 790 -9.69 -16.07 -14.55
CA ALA A 790 -10.42 -15.88 -13.29
C ALA A 790 -10.05 -16.96 -12.26
N GLY A 791 -9.74 -16.55 -11.02
CA GLY A 791 -9.26 -17.46 -9.96
C GLY A 791 -7.89 -18.11 -10.21
N GLY A 792 -7.28 -17.89 -11.38
CA GLY A 792 -5.92 -18.30 -11.73
C GLY A 792 -4.87 -17.36 -11.11
N THR A 793 -3.63 -17.45 -11.59
CA THR A 793 -2.54 -16.61 -11.11
C THR A 793 -1.91 -15.76 -12.22
N PHE A 794 -1.37 -14.62 -11.82
CA PHE A 794 -0.55 -13.76 -12.66
C PHE A 794 0.63 -13.22 -11.86
N THR A 795 1.64 -12.69 -12.56
CA THR A 795 2.83 -12.12 -11.96
C THR A 795 2.74 -10.60 -11.94
N VAL A 796 3.15 -10.02 -10.81
CA VAL A 796 3.42 -8.57 -10.68
C VAL A 796 4.89 -8.42 -10.32
N ASP A 797 5.63 -7.65 -11.11
CA ASP A 797 7.04 -7.31 -10.85
C ASP A 797 7.15 -5.80 -10.66
N VAL A 798 7.82 -5.36 -9.59
CA VAL A 798 8.14 -3.96 -9.30
C VAL A 798 9.61 -3.77 -8.99
N THR A 799 10.16 -2.63 -9.42
CA THR A 799 11.47 -2.15 -8.97
C THR A 799 11.25 -0.97 -8.04
N ALA A 800 11.36 -1.22 -6.73
CA ALA A 800 11.22 -0.19 -5.70
C ALA A 800 12.53 0.00 -4.93
N GLY A 801 12.88 1.25 -4.66
CA GLY A 801 14.02 1.62 -3.83
C GLY A 801 13.63 2.66 -2.80
N ASP A 802 14.04 2.45 -1.55
CA ASP A 802 13.87 3.45 -0.50
C ASP A 802 15.06 4.41 -0.47
N PRO A 803 14.85 5.74 -0.58
CA PRO A 803 15.96 6.70 -0.61
C PRO A 803 16.81 6.74 0.67
N GLN A 804 16.27 6.29 1.81
CA GLN A 804 16.96 6.24 3.10
C GLN A 804 17.48 4.83 3.46
N GLY A 805 17.22 3.83 2.61
CA GLY A 805 17.60 2.43 2.85
C GLY A 805 16.70 1.71 3.85
N ASP A 806 15.49 2.22 4.08
CA ASP A 806 14.54 1.63 5.01
C ASP A 806 14.01 0.27 4.54
N LEU A 807 13.33 -0.44 5.44
CA LEU A 807 12.72 -1.73 5.09
C LEU A 807 11.48 -1.49 4.23
N VAL A 808 11.57 -1.82 2.94
CA VAL A 808 10.39 -1.82 2.08
C VAL A 808 9.54 -3.06 2.32
N ARG A 809 8.29 -2.87 2.72
CA ARG A 809 7.27 -3.93 2.83
C ARG A 809 6.13 -3.64 1.87
N TYR A 810 5.49 -4.68 1.34
CA TYR A 810 4.52 -4.52 0.26
C TYR A 810 3.11 -4.95 0.64
N ASN A 811 2.11 -4.31 0.04
CA ASN A 811 0.76 -4.85 -0.06
C ASN A 811 0.20 -4.69 -1.46
N LEU A 812 -0.65 -5.62 -1.86
CA LEU A 812 -1.30 -5.59 -3.17
C LEU A 812 -2.81 -5.51 -2.96
N MET A 813 -3.42 -4.51 -3.59
CA MET A 813 -4.87 -4.32 -3.61
C MET A 813 -5.36 -4.25 -5.06
N ALA A 814 -6.66 -4.44 -5.27
CA ALA A 814 -7.29 -4.28 -6.57
C ALA A 814 -8.56 -3.44 -6.50
N GLY A 815 -8.80 -2.65 -7.55
CA GLY A 815 -10.03 -1.90 -7.77
C GLY A 815 -10.83 -2.45 -8.96
N ASP A 816 -12.15 -2.46 -8.82
CA ASP A 816 -13.11 -2.94 -9.81
C ASP A 816 -13.97 -1.84 -10.44
N LYS A 817 -13.55 -0.58 -10.31
CA LYS A 817 -14.27 0.60 -10.80
C LYS A 817 -14.74 0.45 -12.25
N HIS A 818 -13.90 -0.08 -13.12
CA HIS A 818 -14.22 -0.22 -14.55
C HIS A 818 -15.16 -1.40 -14.86
N ILE A 819 -15.62 -2.11 -13.82
CA ILE A 819 -16.61 -3.19 -13.90
C ILE A 819 -17.92 -2.75 -13.24
N THR A 820 -17.86 -2.12 -12.07
CA THR A 820 -19.04 -1.83 -11.23
C THR A 820 -19.28 -0.36 -10.91
N GLY A 821 -18.32 0.51 -11.21
CA GLY A 821 -18.28 1.88 -10.71
C GLY A 821 -17.82 2.01 -9.26
N ASN A 822 -17.62 0.91 -8.53
CA ASN A 822 -17.12 0.94 -7.16
C ASN A 822 -15.68 1.46 -7.11
N ARG A 823 -15.42 2.44 -6.25
CA ARG A 823 -14.09 3.05 -6.11
C ARG A 823 -13.23 2.33 -5.08
N GLY A 824 -13.82 1.55 -4.17
CA GLY A 824 -13.10 0.89 -3.09
C GLY A 824 -12.03 -0.11 -3.57
N LEU A 825 -10.98 -0.26 -2.78
CA LEU A 825 -9.91 -1.23 -3.02
C LEU A 825 -10.08 -2.46 -2.13
N THR A 826 -9.79 -3.64 -2.67
CA THR A 826 -9.82 -4.91 -1.94
C THR A 826 -8.44 -5.54 -1.88
N ASN A 827 -8.06 -6.10 -0.74
CA ASN A 827 -6.79 -6.82 -0.60
C ASN A 827 -6.75 -8.05 -1.51
N LEU A 828 -5.65 -8.20 -2.26
CA LEU A 828 -5.42 -9.39 -3.08
C LEU A 828 -4.76 -10.50 -2.28
N THR A 829 -4.97 -11.75 -2.69
CA THR A 829 -4.18 -12.89 -2.19
C THR A 829 -2.95 -13.05 -3.05
N PHE A 830 -1.77 -13.01 -2.44
CA PHE A 830 -0.51 -13.09 -3.16
C PHE A 830 0.59 -13.74 -2.33
N THR A 831 1.65 -14.20 -3.02
CA THR A 831 2.91 -14.65 -2.42
C THR A 831 4.04 -13.83 -3.00
N GLN A 832 4.86 -13.24 -2.14
CA GLN A 832 6.10 -12.61 -2.57
C GLN A 832 7.13 -13.70 -2.88
N THR A 833 7.53 -13.80 -4.15
CA THR A 833 8.45 -14.84 -4.67
C THR A 833 9.85 -14.31 -4.96
N GLY A 834 10.04 -13.00 -4.83
CA GLY A 834 11.32 -12.33 -4.96
C GLY A 834 11.24 -10.89 -4.46
N ASN A 835 12.35 -10.15 -4.51
CA ASN A 835 12.33 -8.73 -4.20
C ASN A 835 11.46 -7.99 -5.22
N GLY A 836 10.34 -7.41 -4.77
CA GLY A 836 9.37 -6.76 -5.65
C GLY A 836 8.64 -7.70 -6.64
N ARG A 837 8.70 -9.03 -6.45
CA ARG A 837 8.05 -10.00 -7.35
C ARG A 837 6.96 -10.78 -6.63
N PHE A 838 5.76 -10.80 -7.19
CA PHE A 838 4.58 -11.39 -6.60
C PHE A 838 3.89 -12.36 -7.55
N THR A 839 3.52 -13.53 -7.05
CA THR A 839 2.48 -14.37 -7.68
C THR A 839 1.16 -14.01 -7.02
N VAL A 840 0.20 -13.56 -7.82
CA VAL A 840 -1.07 -13.00 -7.36
C VAL A 840 -2.22 -13.86 -7.86
N ARG A 841 -3.20 -14.16 -6.99
CA ARG A 841 -4.45 -14.82 -7.40
C ARG A 841 -5.40 -13.78 -7.99
N ALA A 842 -5.87 -14.02 -9.20
CA ALA A 842 -6.83 -13.15 -9.86
C ALA A 842 -8.21 -13.23 -9.19
N PRO A 843 -8.96 -12.13 -9.12
CA PRO A 843 -10.37 -12.16 -8.77
C PRO A 843 -11.19 -13.09 -9.69
N GLU A 844 -12.37 -13.50 -9.23
CA GLU A 844 -13.24 -14.42 -9.98
C GLU A 844 -14.19 -13.71 -10.94
N ARG A 845 -14.47 -12.42 -10.70
CA ARG A 845 -15.32 -11.62 -11.59
C ARG A 845 -14.53 -11.10 -12.79
N LEU A 846 -15.11 -11.28 -13.97
CA LEU A 846 -14.57 -10.88 -15.27
C LEU A 846 -14.54 -9.36 -15.44
N GLY A 847 -13.65 -8.88 -16.31
CA GLY A 847 -13.55 -7.47 -16.70
C GLY A 847 -12.19 -6.87 -16.42
N VAL A 848 -12.08 -5.55 -16.58
CA VAL A 848 -10.82 -4.81 -16.38
C VAL A 848 -10.69 -4.36 -14.94
N TRP A 849 -9.64 -4.84 -14.27
CA TRP A 849 -9.27 -4.48 -12.92
C TRP A 849 -8.02 -3.62 -12.95
N LYS A 850 -7.76 -2.86 -11.88
CA LYS A 850 -6.44 -2.28 -11.61
C LYS A 850 -5.85 -2.90 -10.36
N VAL A 851 -4.61 -3.40 -10.47
CA VAL A 851 -3.80 -3.81 -9.31
C VAL A 851 -2.94 -2.63 -8.86
N TYR A 852 -2.90 -2.41 -7.56
CA TYR A 852 -2.11 -1.38 -6.90
C TYR A 852 -1.07 -2.04 -5.99
N VAL A 853 0.20 -1.70 -6.16
CA VAL A 853 1.30 -2.12 -5.30
C VAL A 853 1.65 -0.98 -4.36
N TYR A 854 1.48 -1.20 -3.07
CA TYR A 854 1.87 -0.28 -2.00
C TYR A 854 3.23 -0.71 -1.48
N ALA A 855 4.19 0.21 -1.45
CA ALA A 855 5.54 0.02 -0.90
C ALA A 855 5.72 0.95 0.32
N PHE A 856 5.72 0.38 1.52
CA PHE A 856 5.82 1.11 2.79
C PHE A 856 7.26 1.15 3.28
N ASP A 857 7.68 2.28 3.87
CA ASP A 857 9.02 2.47 4.48
C ASP A 857 9.07 2.19 5.99
N GLY A 858 7.91 2.17 6.65
CA GLY A 858 7.80 2.07 8.11
C GLY A 858 8.00 3.39 8.88
N HIS A 859 8.10 4.51 8.17
CA HIS A 859 8.21 5.87 8.72
C HIS A 859 6.95 6.72 8.46
N GLY A 860 5.88 6.09 7.99
CA GLY A 860 4.60 6.74 7.72
C GLY A 860 4.42 7.15 6.25
N ASN A 861 5.31 6.70 5.36
CA ASN A 861 5.20 6.99 3.94
C ASN A 861 4.90 5.73 3.11
N VAL A 862 4.34 5.97 1.93
CA VAL A 862 4.05 4.92 0.95
C VAL A 862 4.30 5.39 -0.48
N GLY A 863 4.99 4.57 -1.27
CA GLY A 863 5.01 4.67 -2.72
C GLY A 863 3.96 3.74 -3.32
N ILE A 864 3.19 4.20 -4.30
CA ILE A 864 2.11 3.40 -4.90
C ILE A 864 2.15 3.46 -6.42
N GLU A 865 2.24 2.28 -7.05
CA GLU A 865 2.18 2.14 -8.50
C GLU A 865 1.04 1.20 -8.89
N GLN A 866 0.48 1.39 -10.08
CA GLN A 866 -0.70 0.67 -10.54
C GLN A 866 -0.54 0.14 -11.96
N ARG A 867 -1.23 -0.94 -12.29
CA ARG A 867 -1.43 -1.37 -13.70
C ARG A 867 -2.80 -2.02 -13.85
N SER A 868 -3.44 -1.81 -14.99
CA SER A 868 -4.65 -2.58 -15.32
C SER A 868 -4.32 -4.01 -15.73
N PHE A 869 -5.24 -4.93 -15.47
CA PHE A 869 -5.25 -6.28 -16.01
C PHE A 869 -6.68 -6.73 -16.30
N LYS A 870 -6.87 -7.53 -17.34
CA LYS A 870 -8.19 -8.04 -17.74
C LYS A 870 -8.37 -9.48 -17.28
N VAL A 871 -9.36 -9.69 -16.42
CA VAL A 871 -9.80 -11.02 -15.99
C VAL A 871 -10.73 -11.61 -17.05
N VAL A 872 -10.41 -12.80 -17.51
CA VAL A 872 -11.13 -13.55 -18.56
C VAL A 872 -11.56 -14.92 -18.04
N PRO A 873 -12.53 -15.60 -18.69
CA PRO A 873 -12.90 -16.96 -18.33
C PRO A 873 -11.69 -17.90 -18.25
N PRO A 874 -11.66 -18.85 -17.29
CA PRO A 874 -10.57 -19.81 -17.20
C PRO A 874 -10.43 -20.62 -18.49
N THR A 875 -9.19 -20.88 -18.93
CA THR A 875 -8.96 -21.76 -20.08
C THR A 875 -9.36 -23.18 -19.73
N VAL A 876 -10.30 -23.76 -20.50
CA VAL A 876 -10.66 -25.18 -20.38
C VAL A 876 -9.74 -26.00 -21.30
N PRO A 877 -9.10 -27.08 -20.79
CA PRO A 877 -8.34 -27.99 -21.64
C PRO A 877 -9.22 -28.65 -22.72
N GLY A 878 -8.61 -29.15 -23.79
CA GLY A 878 -9.32 -29.91 -24.82
C GLY A 878 -9.93 -29.07 -25.94
N THR A 879 -10.97 -29.60 -26.59
CA THR A 879 -11.59 -28.99 -27.78
C THR A 879 -12.92 -28.35 -27.44
N ASN A 880 -13.05 -27.02 -27.64
CA ASN A 880 -14.34 -26.33 -27.62
C ASN A 880 -15.12 -26.66 -28.91
N LEU A 881 -16.10 -27.57 -28.79
CA LEU A 881 -16.96 -28.02 -29.87
C LEU A 881 -17.97 -26.96 -30.32
N ALA A 882 -18.28 -25.99 -29.45
CA ALA A 882 -19.22 -24.90 -29.69
C ALA A 882 -18.59 -23.74 -30.47
N ARG A 883 -17.26 -23.57 -30.42
CA ARG A 883 -16.57 -22.42 -31.01
C ARG A 883 -16.88 -22.26 -32.50
N GLY A 884 -17.39 -21.09 -32.89
CA GLY A 884 -17.75 -20.73 -34.27
C GLY A 884 -18.94 -21.50 -34.86
N ARG A 885 -19.70 -22.25 -34.05
CA ARG A 885 -20.85 -23.02 -34.50
C ARG A 885 -22.09 -22.16 -34.69
N ALA A 886 -23.09 -22.71 -35.38
CA ALA A 886 -24.37 -22.03 -35.57
C ALA A 886 -25.12 -21.96 -34.23
N VAL A 887 -25.58 -20.75 -33.87
CA VAL A 887 -26.29 -20.48 -32.62
C VAL A 887 -27.65 -19.86 -32.92
N THR A 888 -28.64 -20.26 -32.15
CA THR A 888 -29.99 -19.67 -32.16
C THR A 888 -30.40 -19.40 -30.72
N ALA A 889 -31.22 -18.38 -30.49
CA ALA A 889 -31.74 -18.05 -29.16
C ALA A 889 -33.25 -17.82 -29.23
N SER A 890 -33.91 -17.83 -28.07
CA SER A 890 -35.31 -17.42 -27.96
C SER A 890 -35.53 -15.95 -28.33
N SER A 891 -34.59 -15.09 -27.97
CA SER A 891 -34.58 -13.66 -28.29
C SER A 891 -33.15 -13.11 -28.20
N TYR A 892 -32.95 -11.89 -28.71
CA TYR A 892 -31.73 -11.13 -28.51
C TYR A 892 -32.02 -9.62 -28.54
N GLN A 893 -31.17 -8.81 -27.94
CA GLN A 893 -31.29 -7.35 -27.98
C GLN A 893 -30.82 -6.80 -29.34
N PRO A 894 -31.68 -6.12 -30.12
CA PRO A 894 -31.32 -5.61 -31.46
C PRO A 894 -30.40 -4.36 -31.41
N THR A 895 -30.27 -3.73 -30.24
CA THR A 895 -29.44 -2.54 -29.99
C THR A 895 -28.68 -2.70 -28.67
N GLY A 896 -27.46 -2.17 -28.60
CA GLY A 896 -26.60 -2.20 -27.40
C GLY A 896 -25.35 -1.34 -27.62
N ALA A 897 -24.51 -1.21 -26.59
CA ALA A 897 -23.32 -0.33 -26.60
C ALA A 897 -22.38 -0.58 -27.80
N ASN A 898 -22.33 -1.82 -28.31
CA ASN A 898 -21.52 -2.23 -29.47
C ASN A 898 -22.38 -2.84 -30.60
N GLY A 899 -23.64 -2.44 -30.74
CA GLY A 899 -24.58 -2.98 -31.74
C GLY A 899 -25.46 -4.12 -31.19
N PRO A 900 -26.06 -4.96 -32.07
CA PRO A 900 -26.95 -6.04 -31.64
C PRO A 900 -26.20 -7.11 -30.84
N GLN A 901 -26.81 -7.66 -29.79
CA GLN A 901 -26.19 -8.66 -28.90
C GLN A 901 -26.48 -10.09 -29.38
N LEU A 902 -25.87 -10.45 -30.52
CA LEU A 902 -26.24 -11.61 -31.32
C LEU A 902 -25.97 -12.95 -30.61
N PRO A 903 -26.80 -14.00 -30.85
CA PRO A 903 -26.57 -15.33 -30.31
C PRO A 903 -25.17 -15.91 -30.60
N GLY A 904 -24.63 -15.63 -31.80
CA GLY A 904 -23.31 -16.14 -32.21
C GLY A 904 -22.13 -15.58 -31.41
N TYR A 905 -22.31 -14.44 -30.73
CA TYR A 905 -21.25 -13.84 -29.93
C TYR A 905 -20.90 -14.66 -28.68
N ALA A 906 -21.81 -15.49 -28.19
CA ALA A 906 -21.48 -16.37 -27.08
C ALA A 906 -20.57 -17.55 -27.49
N VAL A 907 -20.19 -17.71 -28.76
CA VAL A 907 -19.33 -18.84 -29.19
C VAL A 907 -18.22 -18.41 -30.15
N ASP A 908 -17.96 -17.13 -30.31
CA ASP A 908 -16.93 -16.63 -31.24
C ASP A 908 -15.50 -16.71 -30.64
N GLY A 909 -15.40 -16.86 -29.31
CA GLY A 909 -14.15 -16.86 -28.57
C GLY A 909 -13.58 -15.46 -28.35
N ASP A 910 -14.38 -14.40 -28.51
CA ASP A 910 -14.06 -13.02 -28.17
C ASP A 910 -14.82 -12.59 -26.89
N HIS A 911 -14.09 -12.40 -25.78
CA HIS A 911 -14.69 -11.96 -24.52
C HIS A 911 -15.02 -10.45 -24.49
N GLY A 912 -15.00 -9.77 -25.63
CA GLY A 912 -15.52 -8.41 -25.83
C GLY A 912 -16.93 -8.36 -26.44
N THR A 913 -17.45 -9.49 -26.93
CA THR A 913 -18.78 -9.63 -27.52
C THR A 913 -19.64 -10.57 -26.67
N ARG A 914 -20.97 -10.36 -26.66
CA ARG A 914 -21.89 -11.19 -25.86
C ARG A 914 -23.22 -11.42 -26.56
N TRP A 915 -23.83 -12.57 -26.28
CA TRP A 915 -25.26 -12.70 -26.47
C TRP A 915 -25.99 -12.05 -25.29
N ALA A 916 -27.08 -11.33 -25.57
CA ALA A 916 -27.99 -10.85 -24.54
C ALA A 916 -29.43 -11.06 -24.98
N SER A 917 -30.25 -11.73 -24.17
CA SER A 917 -31.69 -11.85 -24.41
C SER A 917 -32.40 -10.51 -24.22
N GLU A 918 -33.61 -10.41 -24.76
CA GLU A 918 -34.55 -9.38 -24.31
C GLU A 918 -34.84 -9.49 -22.80
N TRP A 919 -35.44 -8.46 -22.21
CA TRP A 919 -35.69 -8.37 -20.76
C TRP A 919 -36.90 -9.22 -20.33
N VAL A 920 -36.82 -10.52 -20.59
CA VAL A 920 -37.86 -11.52 -20.34
C VAL A 920 -37.51 -12.42 -19.16
N GLY A 921 -38.53 -13.01 -18.52
CA GLY A 921 -38.35 -13.89 -17.36
C GLY A 921 -37.65 -15.21 -17.67
N THR A 922 -37.80 -15.72 -18.90
CA THR A 922 -37.16 -16.95 -19.37
C THR A 922 -36.58 -16.75 -20.76
N ALA A 923 -35.39 -17.29 -21.02
CA ALA A 923 -34.74 -17.26 -22.32
C ALA A 923 -33.84 -18.48 -22.49
N TRP A 924 -33.57 -18.87 -23.73
CA TRP A 924 -32.64 -19.94 -24.04
C TRP A 924 -31.68 -19.58 -25.16
N LEU A 925 -30.48 -20.16 -25.10
CA LEU A 925 -29.44 -20.09 -26.12
C LEU A 925 -29.03 -21.51 -26.51
N ARG A 926 -29.06 -21.83 -27.81
CA ARG A 926 -28.81 -23.17 -28.37
C ARG A 926 -27.68 -23.12 -29.39
N VAL A 927 -26.70 -24.00 -29.22
CA VAL A 927 -25.61 -24.25 -30.16
C VAL A 927 -25.85 -25.54 -30.94
N ASP A 928 -25.70 -25.52 -32.27
CA ASP A 928 -25.65 -26.72 -33.12
C ASP A 928 -24.18 -27.15 -33.36
N LEU A 929 -23.76 -28.25 -32.73
CA LEU A 929 -22.40 -28.80 -32.86
C LEU A 929 -22.13 -29.39 -34.26
N GLY A 930 -23.12 -29.42 -35.14
CA GLY A 930 -23.06 -29.88 -36.53
C GLY A 930 -23.28 -31.39 -36.70
N SER A 931 -23.02 -32.18 -35.66
CA SER A 931 -23.29 -33.63 -35.59
C SER A 931 -23.41 -34.05 -34.13
N VAL A 932 -23.88 -35.27 -33.86
CA VAL A 932 -23.90 -35.80 -32.48
C VAL A 932 -22.47 -35.93 -31.96
N GLN A 933 -22.17 -35.25 -30.87
CA GLN A 933 -20.86 -35.23 -30.23
C GLN A 933 -20.99 -35.59 -28.75
N SER A 934 -20.01 -36.31 -28.21
CA SER A 934 -19.82 -36.45 -26.76
C SER A 934 -18.96 -35.31 -26.21
N PHE A 935 -19.27 -34.86 -25.00
CA PHE A 935 -18.53 -33.83 -24.27
C PHE A 935 -18.60 -34.12 -22.76
N ASP A 936 -17.66 -33.59 -22.00
CA ASP A 936 -17.48 -33.84 -20.56
C ASP A 936 -17.35 -32.57 -19.72
N HIS A 937 -17.46 -31.41 -20.36
CA HIS A 937 -17.45 -30.12 -19.68
C HIS A 937 -18.25 -29.07 -20.45
N VAL A 938 -18.93 -28.20 -19.72
CA VAL A 938 -19.60 -27.00 -20.24
C VAL A 938 -19.11 -25.81 -19.45
N GLN A 939 -18.70 -24.75 -20.14
CA GLN A 939 -18.34 -23.47 -19.52
C GLN A 939 -19.33 -22.39 -19.93
N LEU A 940 -19.94 -21.74 -18.96
CA LEU A 940 -20.78 -20.56 -19.18
C LEU A 940 -20.08 -19.35 -18.57
N ALA A 941 -19.80 -18.31 -19.36
CA ALA A 941 -19.29 -17.05 -18.84
C ALA A 941 -20.41 -16.00 -18.92
N TRP A 942 -21.02 -15.71 -17.78
CA TRP A 942 -22.10 -14.74 -17.66
C TRP A 942 -21.57 -13.31 -17.63
N GLU A 943 -22.38 -12.40 -18.14
CA GLU A 943 -22.25 -10.97 -17.87
C GLU A 943 -22.91 -10.62 -16.52
N ALA A 944 -22.88 -9.35 -16.09
CA ALA A 944 -23.59 -8.91 -14.87
C ALA A 944 -25.08 -9.30 -14.88
N ALA A 945 -25.71 -9.42 -16.06
CA ALA A 945 -27.04 -9.99 -16.22
C ALA A 945 -26.98 -11.53 -16.39
N TYR A 946 -27.07 -12.27 -15.27
CA TYR A 946 -26.96 -13.73 -15.22
C TYR A 946 -28.23 -14.45 -14.73
N ALA A 947 -28.22 -15.78 -14.81
CA ALA A 947 -29.28 -16.64 -14.27
C ALA A 947 -28.96 -17.12 -12.85
N THR A 948 -29.86 -16.87 -11.89
CA THR A 948 -29.81 -17.59 -10.58
C THR A 948 -30.38 -19.00 -10.71
N ALA A 949 -31.25 -19.26 -11.68
CA ALA A 949 -31.70 -20.62 -12.00
C ALA A 949 -31.63 -20.87 -13.50
N TYR A 950 -31.00 -21.98 -13.89
CA TYR A 950 -30.89 -22.39 -15.29
C TYR A 950 -30.72 -23.90 -15.41
N SER A 951 -30.91 -24.43 -16.62
CA SER A 951 -30.61 -25.81 -16.99
C SER A 951 -29.72 -25.89 -18.22
N VAL A 952 -28.91 -26.94 -18.29
CA VAL A 952 -28.18 -27.35 -19.50
C VAL A 952 -28.82 -28.61 -20.06
N GLU A 953 -29.12 -28.59 -21.35
CA GLU A 953 -29.92 -29.61 -22.03
C GLU A 953 -29.24 -30.05 -23.33
N VAL A 954 -29.42 -31.31 -23.71
CA VAL A 954 -28.93 -31.87 -24.98
C VAL A 954 -30.05 -32.43 -25.84
N SER A 955 -29.84 -32.43 -27.15
CA SER A 955 -30.77 -33.01 -28.12
C SER A 955 -30.03 -33.54 -29.35
N ASN A 956 -30.54 -34.63 -29.95
CA ASN A 956 -30.06 -35.13 -31.24
C ASN A 956 -30.80 -34.52 -32.45
N ASP A 957 -32.05 -34.12 -32.27
CA ASP A 957 -32.96 -33.67 -33.32
C ASP A 957 -33.32 -32.17 -33.24
N GLY A 958 -33.00 -31.52 -32.12
CA GLY A 958 -33.30 -30.11 -31.83
C GLY A 958 -34.71 -29.87 -31.27
N ASN A 959 -35.52 -30.92 -31.11
CA ASN A 959 -36.91 -30.87 -30.68
C ASN A 959 -37.13 -31.62 -29.35
N THR A 960 -36.48 -32.77 -29.17
CA THR A 960 -36.56 -33.59 -27.95
C THR A 960 -35.34 -33.30 -27.08
N TRP A 961 -35.56 -32.80 -25.87
CA TRP A 961 -34.49 -32.33 -24.98
C TRP A 961 -34.35 -33.20 -23.73
N THR A 962 -33.12 -33.45 -23.32
CA THR A 962 -32.79 -34.09 -22.05
C THR A 962 -31.96 -33.13 -21.21
N THR A 963 -32.46 -32.78 -20.02
CA THR A 963 -31.72 -31.99 -19.03
C THR A 963 -30.60 -32.84 -18.44
N ILE A 964 -29.37 -32.34 -18.54
CA ILE A 964 -28.17 -32.98 -17.98
C ILE A 964 -27.60 -32.22 -16.78
N TYR A 965 -28.06 -30.99 -16.54
CA TYR A 965 -27.74 -30.20 -15.36
C TYR A 965 -28.82 -29.16 -15.09
N SER A 966 -29.04 -28.83 -13.82
CA SER A 966 -29.86 -27.71 -13.40
C SER A 966 -29.37 -27.15 -12.07
N THR A 967 -29.47 -25.83 -11.92
CA THR A 967 -29.22 -25.15 -10.65
C THR A 967 -30.30 -24.12 -10.37
N THR A 968 -30.50 -23.80 -9.10
CA THR A 968 -31.34 -22.69 -8.62
C THR A 968 -30.55 -21.68 -7.78
N SER A 969 -29.23 -21.84 -7.71
CA SER A 969 -28.33 -21.02 -6.92
C SER A 969 -27.14 -20.52 -7.74
N GLY A 970 -27.34 -20.24 -9.03
CA GLY A 970 -26.33 -19.59 -9.86
C GLY A 970 -25.94 -18.22 -9.29
N ASP A 971 -24.66 -17.89 -9.37
CA ASP A 971 -24.02 -16.70 -8.81
C ASP A 971 -23.42 -15.77 -9.87
N GLY A 972 -23.52 -16.15 -11.15
CA GLY A 972 -23.04 -15.36 -12.28
C GLY A 972 -21.58 -15.67 -12.58
N GLY A 973 -20.81 -14.69 -13.05
CA GLY A 973 -19.38 -14.89 -13.32
C GLY A 973 -19.13 -16.02 -14.32
N PHE A 974 -18.46 -17.09 -13.91
CA PHE A 974 -18.25 -18.26 -14.75
C PHE A 974 -18.72 -19.54 -14.06
N ASP A 975 -19.42 -20.39 -14.81
CA ASP A 975 -19.79 -21.74 -14.40
C ASP A 975 -18.95 -22.75 -15.19
N GLY A 976 -18.04 -23.42 -14.50
CA GLY A 976 -17.33 -24.59 -15.03
C GLY A 976 -18.03 -25.88 -14.60
N LEU A 977 -18.79 -26.48 -15.49
CA LEU A 977 -19.63 -27.64 -15.20
C LEU A 977 -18.97 -28.93 -15.70
N ASP A 978 -18.46 -29.74 -14.77
CA ASP A 978 -17.97 -31.09 -15.06
C ASP A 978 -19.14 -32.07 -15.21
N LEU A 979 -19.74 -32.05 -16.41
CA LEU A 979 -20.90 -32.86 -16.75
C LEU A 979 -20.70 -33.56 -18.09
N SER A 980 -21.17 -34.81 -18.20
CA SER A 980 -21.12 -35.57 -19.44
C SER A 980 -22.42 -35.46 -20.22
N GLY A 981 -22.31 -35.22 -21.52
CA GLY A 981 -23.44 -35.14 -22.43
C GLY A 981 -23.13 -35.76 -23.79
N THR A 982 -24.17 -36.20 -24.49
CA THR A 982 -24.07 -36.61 -25.90
C THR A 982 -25.27 -36.05 -26.64
N GLY A 983 -25.01 -35.26 -27.68
CA GLY A 983 -26.05 -34.57 -28.45
C GLY A 983 -25.47 -33.83 -29.64
N ARG A 984 -26.34 -33.48 -30.61
CA ARG A 984 -25.98 -32.53 -31.68
C ARG A 984 -26.21 -31.09 -31.23
N TYR A 985 -27.25 -30.84 -30.46
CA TYR A 985 -27.59 -29.53 -29.94
C TYR A 985 -27.37 -29.49 -28.43
N VAL A 986 -26.78 -28.40 -27.96
CA VAL A 986 -26.63 -28.09 -26.53
C VAL A 986 -27.33 -26.76 -26.27
N ARG A 987 -28.13 -26.69 -25.22
CA ARG A 987 -28.91 -25.50 -24.87
C ARG A 987 -28.71 -25.15 -23.40
N VAL A 988 -28.54 -23.86 -23.12
CA VAL A 988 -28.70 -23.29 -21.78
C VAL A 988 -30.05 -22.56 -21.72
N SER A 989 -30.84 -22.85 -20.70
CA SER A 989 -32.19 -22.31 -20.50
C SER A 989 -32.26 -21.61 -19.15
N GLY A 990 -32.33 -20.27 -19.16
CA GLY A 990 -32.52 -19.46 -17.97
C GLY A 990 -33.98 -19.46 -17.51
N THR A 991 -34.22 -19.80 -16.24
CA THR A 991 -35.56 -19.89 -15.64
C THR A 991 -35.77 -18.89 -14.50
N ARG A 992 -34.70 -18.33 -13.94
CA ARG A 992 -34.76 -17.20 -13.00
C ARG A 992 -33.57 -16.26 -13.21
N LYS A 993 -33.85 -15.00 -13.52
CA LYS A 993 -32.86 -13.93 -13.67
C LYS A 993 -32.35 -13.42 -12.31
N ALA A 994 -31.11 -12.93 -12.29
CA ALA A 994 -30.50 -12.32 -11.10
C ALA A 994 -30.75 -10.81 -10.99
N THR A 995 -31.04 -10.17 -12.11
CA THR A 995 -31.22 -8.70 -12.21
C THR A 995 -32.53 -8.38 -12.92
N ASP A 996 -32.86 -7.09 -13.04
CA ASP A 996 -34.02 -6.66 -13.84
C ASP A 996 -33.80 -6.84 -15.35
N TYR A 997 -32.56 -7.00 -15.79
CA TYR A 997 -32.21 -7.27 -17.19
C TYR A 997 -32.50 -8.73 -17.60
N GLY A 998 -32.37 -9.03 -18.89
CA GLY A 998 -32.45 -10.39 -19.43
C GLY A 998 -31.25 -11.27 -19.01
N TYR A 999 -30.98 -12.31 -19.80
CA TYR A 999 -29.82 -13.18 -19.61
C TYR A 999 -28.72 -12.80 -20.60
N SER A 1000 -27.46 -12.87 -20.18
CA SER A 1000 -26.34 -12.50 -21.03
C SER A 1000 -25.09 -13.35 -20.81
N LEU A 1001 -24.48 -13.79 -21.90
CA LEU A 1001 -23.28 -14.66 -21.91
C LEU A 1001 -22.20 -14.06 -22.81
N TRP A 1002 -21.01 -13.90 -22.25
CA TRP A 1002 -19.76 -13.66 -22.97
C TRP A 1002 -19.25 -14.94 -23.66
N GLU A 1003 -19.53 -16.13 -23.10
CA GLU A 1003 -19.11 -17.41 -23.68
C GLU A 1003 -20.07 -18.54 -23.27
N PHE A 1004 -20.36 -19.45 -24.20
CA PHE A 1004 -21.03 -20.74 -24.02
C PHE A 1004 -20.17 -21.82 -24.69
N GLY A 1005 -19.17 -22.29 -23.95
CA GLY A 1005 -18.25 -23.33 -24.41
C GLY A 1005 -18.75 -24.74 -24.07
N VAL A 1006 -18.61 -25.65 -25.03
CA VAL A 1006 -18.90 -27.09 -24.85
C VAL A 1006 -17.63 -27.86 -25.16
N TYR A 1007 -17.06 -28.55 -24.18
CA TYR A 1007 -15.71 -29.09 -24.26
C TYR A 1007 -15.66 -30.61 -24.16
N ARG A 1008 -14.80 -31.18 -24.99
CA ARG A 1008 -14.29 -32.54 -24.82
C ARG A 1008 -12.85 -32.42 -24.33
N ARG A 1009 -12.59 -32.86 -23.10
CA ARG A 1009 -11.26 -32.77 -22.46
C ARG A 1009 -10.36 -33.95 -22.80
#